data_AF-A0A2A3EAN5-F1
#
_entry.id   AF-A0A2A3EAN5-F1
#
_cell.length_a   1.000
_cell.length_b   1.000
_cell.length_c   1.000
_cell.angle_alpha   90.00
_cell.angle_beta   90.00
_cell.angle_gamma   90.00
#
_symmetry.space_group_name_H-M   'P 1'
#
loop_
_entity.id
_entity.type
_entity.pdbx_description
1 polymer ?
#
loop_
_entity_poly.entity_id
_entity_poly.type
_entity_poly.pdbx_seq_one_letter_code
_entity_poly.pdbx_strand_id
1 'polypeptide(L)'
;MQMILAGHIWAKFLMRMHMQSSTLISKFIRRWYESNSGKYAGQQNLTQTSIFIEEGLEIQEVPLIVRKIKDIETICNSKNSKNISIVDNCYKIFDISKKNNSITFNKNNANSNNNTMKNKPLNRRIDIETDEGTAILFCSDLDYFKDLDVEGTLEGLHLFNLTNGVYPMLENKISQEINCRVALEGLKKVINLENNWFKQKSNKMQKSRQFDVDNTTRDMIMKQLIKLIINSNDSEMIIQGLIALKKDKISPSRNIYRDLMCDEALSRATDGEFSPAQLINLIKILSSYKDSKYRKSIDTLWVGILLQEQEINTYTLVALFKLLKCFNQSKNMVKLILERKLSDCWLKLTGTQIAEILDCFHDDNSAMRCLISASKWASVNMNTCSEKDLINFIHSLHVKDYIDDKIENTLQNYLKSKASHIDNSKLIATIMNYCKDLQVRNESILSECGKYFIKHAMNISTSLLPSILTPFGLLYVQPPNSKEFWKVFDEVLSTKFHDLKLDDALDIFLSCTYLEKYPVKFFDKIFISQLLHKIHLRNHSVFFNRIRNKLKLLDTTMFLESKEYQSLYFPVERIEKPLFLDARVRKAVNIIYQPLASLVGGEQKLSKNVILNRLPLINFYVLDILIHPRMVSTSVFHLNLDQERNVNTAVFIYLPEYYCRNSHHLIGPQIMRKRHIKKLGFKIMTLDYVTIQELWNQSNEFRVIKSPQEIEVLEYVIKISSDAHKSIMHMVKPGLAEFQVEAAFMHYVYSMGGCRHVSYTCICGSGHNASILHYGHAGAPNNKIMNDGDICLFDMGGNYCGYAADITCSFPVNGKFTEDQKMIYNAVLAARNSVMNAAKPNVVWTDMHLLANKTMLASLKSNGLLVGDVDEMIEVGLNEIFQPHGLGHFMGLDVHDVGGYLPGHPERSSAPGLRKLRTGRVLQPGMVLTIEPGCYFIDCLLDAALKNPNQSKFIVIEELKRFRGSGGIRIEDDILITETGVKNLTDVPRTVEEIEKWMAKKNYE
;
A
#
# COMPACT_ATOMS: atom_id res chain seq x y z
N MET A 1 -51.27 4.10 -2.74
CA MET A 1 -51.03 4.33 -4.18
C MET A 1 -50.25 5.63 -4.38
N GLN A 2 -48.96 5.69 -4.02
CA GLN A 2 -48.19 6.95 -4.07
C GLN A 2 -46.68 6.80 -4.32
N MET A 3 -46.19 5.60 -4.68
CA MET A 3 -44.77 5.32 -4.95
C MET A 3 -44.43 4.99 -6.42
N ILE A 4 -45.41 5.04 -7.33
CA ILE A 4 -45.22 4.65 -8.75
C ILE A 4 -44.94 5.86 -9.65
N LEU A 5 -45.16 7.11 -9.20
CA LEU A 5 -44.88 8.32 -10.00
C LEU A 5 -43.41 8.78 -9.98
N ALA A 6 -42.60 8.37 -8.99
CA ALA A 6 -41.23 8.86 -8.84
C ALA A 6 -40.28 8.33 -9.94
N GLY A 7 -40.46 7.08 -10.38
CA GLY A 7 -39.55 6.42 -11.34
C GLY A 7 -39.51 7.06 -12.74
N HIS A 8 -40.61 7.65 -13.19
CA HIS A 8 -40.71 8.19 -14.56
C HIS A 8 -40.14 9.61 -14.76
N ILE A 9 -39.83 10.33 -13.67
CA ILE A 9 -39.26 11.69 -13.77
C ILE A 9 -37.74 11.63 -13.93
N TRP A 10 -37.04 10.75 -13.21
CA TRP A 10 -35.59 10.58 -13.33
C TRP A 10 -35.15 10.05 -14.70
N ALA A 11 -35.89 9.09 -15.28
CA ALA A 11 -35.63 8.56 -16.61
C ALA A 11 -35.70 9.62 -17.72
N LYS A 12 -36.46 10.72 -17.52
CA LYS A 12 -36.55 11.84 -18.47
C LYS A 12 -35.48 12.91 -18.28
N PHE A 13 -34.76 12.93 -17.15
CA PHE A 13 -33.71 13.91 -16.89
C PHE A 13 -32.36 13.47 -17.49
N LEU A 14 -32.04 12.18 -17.44
CA LEU A 14 -30.78 11.61 -17.96
C LEU A 14 -30.69 11.54 -19.49
N MET A 15 -31.78 11.74 -20.24
CA MET A 15 -31.80 11.75 -21.71
C MET A 15 -31.69 13.15 -22.36
N ARG A 16 -31.14 14.15 -21.64
CA ARG A 16 -30.95 15.52 -22.17
C ARG A 16 -29.55 16.14 -21.95
N MET A 17 -28.53 15.32 -21.66
CA MET A 17 -27.14 15.80 -21.44
C MET A 17 -26.09 15.17 -22.37
N HIS A 18 -26.35 15.24 -23.69
CA HIS A 18 -25.30 15.21 -24.70
C HIS A 18 -25.58 16.25 -25.79
N MET A 19 -24.50 16.67 -26.48
CA MET A 19 -24.43 17.78 -27.44
C MET A 19 -24.59 19.21 -26.88
N GLN A 20 -23.45 19.85 -26.54
CA GLN A 20 -23.06 21.19 -27.01
C GLN A 20 -21.66 21.58 -26.49
N SER A 21 -20.61 20.97 -27.06
CA SER A 21 -19.21 21.15 -26.63
C SER A 21 -18.38 22.00 -27.60
N SER A 22 -18.88 23.16 -28.03
CA SER A 22 -18.11 24.17 -28.79
C SER A 22 -18.90 25.48 -29.01
N THR A 23 -18.76 26.49 -28.14
CA THR A 23 -19.07 27.92 -28.46
C THR A 23 -18.72 28.97 -27.37
N LEU A 24 -18.23 28.60 -26.17
CA LEU A 24 -18.00 29.60 -25.09
C LEU A 24 -16.67 30.38 -25.16
N ILE A 25 -15.69 29.94 -25.96
CA ILE A 25 -14.32 30.51 -25.94
C ILE A 25 -14.26 31.92 -26.58
N SER A 26 -15.14 32.24 -27.53
CA SER A 26 -15.08 33.51 -28.27
C SER A 26 -15.70 34.73 -27.54
N LYS A 27 -16.46 34.53 -26.46
CA LYS A 27 -17.14 35.64 -25.74
C LYS A 27 -16.33 36.26 -24.60
N PHE A 28 -15.24 35.64 -24.15
CA PHE A 28 -14.45 36.15 -23.01
C PHE A 28 -13.50 37.31 -23.36
N ILE A 29 -13.00 37.36 -24.60
CA ILE A 29 -11.94 38.30 -25.01
C ILE A 29 -12.39 39.78 -24.97
N ARG A 30 -13.67 40.07 -25.28
CA ARG A 30 -14.13 41.46 -25.49
C ARG A 30 -14.51 42.21 -24.21
N ARG A 31 -14.72 41.54 -23.08
CA ARG A 31 -15.29 42.18 -21.86
C ARG A 31 -14.26 42.65 -20.82
N TRP A 32 -12.96 42.43 -21.06
CA TRP A 32 -11.89 42.73 -20.10
C TRP A 32 -11.23 44.11 -20.32
N TYR A 33 -11.47 44.76 -21.47
CA TYR A 33 -10.78 45.99 -21.88
C TYR A 33 -11.53 47.30 -21.54
N GLU A 34 -12.80 47.25 -21.14
CA GLU A 34 -13.66 48.45 -21.04
C GLU A 34 -13.94 48.93 -19.59
N SER A 35 -13.49 48.21 -18.56
CA SER A 35 -13.88 48.47 -17.16
C SER A 35 -12.91 49.31 -16.31
N ASN A 36 -11.81 49.81 -16.88
CA ASN A 36 -10.73 50.49 -16.14
C ASN A 36 -10.40 51.91 -16.66
N SER A 37 -11.43 52.69 -16.99
CA SER A 37 -11.34 54.12 -17.37
C SER A 37 -11.52 55.10 -16.20
N GLY A 38 -11.21 54.68 -14.96
CA GLY A 38 -11.22 55.53 -13.76
C GLY A 38 -9.92 56.34 -13.60
N LYS A 39 -10.04 57.66 -13.45
CA LYS A 39 -8.88 58.57 -13.26
C LYS A 39 -8.23 58.41 -11.89
N TYR A 40 -7.08 57.74 -11.81
CA TYR A 40 -6.09 57.94 -10.74
C TYR A 40 -4.68 57.94 -11.32
N ALA A 41 -3.83 58.84 -10.81
CA ALA A 41 -2.47 59.04 -11.29
C ALA A 41 -1.44 58.40 -10.35
N GLY A 42 -0.32 57.93 -10.91
CA GLY A 42 0.96 58.01 -10.20
C GLY A 42 1.46 56.84 -9.34
N GLN A 43 1.02 55.59 -9.51
CA GLN A 43 1.74 54.43 -8.94
C GLN A 43 1.60 53.14 -9.77
N GLN A 44 2.63 52.28 -9.76
CA GLN A 44 2.65 50.99 -10.47
C GLN A 44 2.19 49.85 -9.56
N ASN A 45 0.88 49.64 -9.45
CA ASN A 45 0.33 48.50 -8.72
C ASN A 45 0.46 47.20 -9.55
N LEU A 46 1.35 46.30 -9.12
CA LEU A 46 1.40 44.92 -9.58
C LEU A 46 0.36 44.09 -8.81
N THR A 47 -0.81 43.90 -9.41
CA THR A 47 -1.89 43.08 -8.85
C THR A 47 -1.63 41.59 -9.13
N GLN A 48 -1.24 40.83 -8.10
CA GLN A 48 -1.14 39.37 -8.16
C GLN A 48 -2.52 38.76 -8.49
N THR A 49 -2.55 37.83 -9.46
CA THR A 49 -3.74 37.01 -9.75
C THR A 49 -3.30 35.57 -9.95
N SER A 50 -3.36 34.75 -8.89
CA SER A 50 -3.25 33.29 -9.06
C SER A 50 -4.42 32.77 -9.89
N ILE A 51 -4.11 31.95 -10.89
CA ILE A 51 -5.08 31.16 -11.65
C ILE A 51 -4.95 29.71 -11.19
N PHE A 52 -6.08 29.10 -10.86
CA PHE A 52 -6.16 27.67 -10.57
C PHE A 52 -6.62 26.97 -11.85
N ILE A 53 -5.72 26.19 -12.46
CA ILE A 53 -6.00 25.37 -13.64
C ILE A 53 -6.44 24.00 -13.14
N GLU A 54 -7.42 23.40 -13.81
CA GLU A 54 -8.09 22.17 -13.41
C GLU A 54 -7.94 21.15 -14.55
N GLU A 55 -7.05 20.17 -14.35
CA GLU A 55 -6.74 19.12 -15.32
C GLU A 55 -7.18 17.76 -14.77
N GLY A 56 -8.28 17.24 -15.29
CA GLY A 56 -8.90 16.00 -14.81
C GLY A 56 -9.47 16.17 -13.38
N LEU A 57 -8.84 15.53 -12.40
CA LEU A 57 -9.18 15.65 -10.98
C LEU A 57 -8.20 16.54 -10.19
N GLU A 58 -7.12 17.01 -10.83
CA GLU A 58 -6.08 17.79 -10.18
C GLU A 58 -6.27 19.30 -10.40
N ILE A 59 -5.95 20.09 -9.38
CA ILE A 59 -6.03 21.55 -9.42
C ILE A 59 -4.63 22.11 -9.13
N GLN A 60 -4.05 22.77 -10.13
CA GLN A 60 -2.71 23.36 -10.04
C GLN A 60 -2.80 24.89 -9.90
N GLU A 61 -2.03 25.46 -8.98
CA GLU A 61 -1.87 26.92 -8.87
C GLU A 61 -0.76 27.42 -9.81
N VAL A 62 -1.11 28.36 -10.69
CA VAL A 62 -0.20 29.06 -11.58
C VAL A 62 -0.22 30.57 -11.28
N PRO A 63 0.91 31.21 -10.94
CA PRO A 63 0.97 32.64 -10.73
C PRO A 63 0.91 33.40 -12.07
N LEU A 64 -0.03 34.33 -12.23
CA LEU A 64 -0.10 35.22 -13.40
C LEU A 64 0.46 36.61 -13.06
N ILE A 65 1.61 36.95 -13.64
CA ILE A 65 2.26 38.25 -13.47
C ILE A 65 1.76 39.22 -14.56
N VAL A 66 0.76 40.04 -14.23
CA VAL A 66 0.22 41.06 -15.16
C VAL A 66 1.12 42.29 -15.21
N ARG A 67 2.08 42.29 -16.14
CA ARG A 67 2.95 43.46 -16.39
C ARG A 67 2.22 44.45 -17.31
N LYS A 68 1.98 45.69 -16.84
CA LYS A 68 1.35 46.75 -17.64
C LYS A 68 2.35 47.29 -18.68
N ILE A 69 2.35 46.71 -19.88
CA ILE A 69 3.03 47.25 -21.06
C ILE A 69 2.47 48.66 -21.32
N LYS A 70 3.35 49.66 -21.46
CA LYS A 70 2.96 51.05 -21.76
C LYS A 70 2.93 51.35 -23.25
N ASP A 71 3.84 50.77 -24.02
CA ASP A 71 4.03 51.04 -25.44
C ASP A 71 3.77 49.77 -26.24
N ILE A 72 2.72 49.78 -27.06
CA ILE A 72 2.33 48.66 -27.95
C ILE A 72 2.95 48.84 -29.35
N GLU A 73 3.28 50.07 -29.73
CA GLU A 73 3.69 50.43 -31.10
C GLU A 73 5.06 49.86 -31.50
N THR A 74 5.95 49.58 -30.54
CA THR A 74 7.25 48.94 -30.79
C THR A 74 7.12 47.45 -31.16
N ILE A 75 6.00 46.79 -30.82
CA ILE A 75 5.74 45.38 -31.17
C ILE A 75 5.00 45.28 -32.52
N CYS A 76 4.16 46.26 -32.87
CA CYS A 76 3.28 46.19 -34.05
C CYS A 76 3.89 46.67 -35.37
N ASN A 77 5.12 47.18 -35.40
CA ASN A 77 5.73 47.78 -36.60
C ASN A 77 6.58 46.85 -37.47
N SER A 78 6.57 45.54 -37.23
CA SER A 78 7.10 44.51 -38.16
C SER A 78 6.04 44.01 -39.16
N LYS A 79 5.37 44.93 -39.86
CA LYS A 79 4.46 44.58 -40.96
C LYS A 79 5.23 44.17 -42.22
N ASN A 80 4.98 42.95 -42.72
CA ASN A 80 4.70 42.58 -44.12
C ASN A 80 4.94 41.07 -44.32
N SER A 81 4.15 40.31 -45.09
CA SER A 81 2.92 40.65 -45.84
C SER A 81 1.94 39.46 -45.93
N LYS A 82 0.68 39.80 -46.23
CA LYS A 82 -0.50 38.92 -46.40
C LYS A 82 -0.24 37.76 -47.41
N ASN A 83 -0.89 36.60 -47.30
CA ASN A 83 -2.31 36.41 -47.61
C ASN A 83 -2.97 35.21 -46.89
N ILE A 84 -4.30 35.32 -46.66
CA ILE A 84 -5.18 34.28 -46.11
C ILE A 84 -6.51 34.29 -46.90
N SER A 85 -6.95 33.10 -47.33
CA SER A 85 -8.32 32.75 -47.76
C SER A 85 -8.45 31.23 -47.57
N ILE A 86 -9.23 30.66 -46.63
CA ILE A 86 -10.72 30.61 -46.55
C ILE A 86 -11.24 29.93 -47.85
N VAL A 87 -12.00 28.82 -47.85
CA VAL A 87 -13.29 28.56 -47.16
C VAL A 87 -13.56 27.04 -46.91
N ASP A 88 -14.24 26.72 -45.80
CA ASP A 88 -15.21 25.63 -45.51
C ASP A 88 -15.06 24.12 -45.85
N ASN A 89 -15.45 23.34 -44.82
CA ASN A 89 -16.38 22.18 -44.79
C ASN A 89 -15.99 20.71 -45.11
N CYS A 90 -16.35 19.88 -44.12
CA CYS A 90 -17.07 18.59 -44.22
C CYS A 90 -16.41 17.30 -44.76
N TYR A 91 -16.14 16.41 -43.81
CA TYR A 91 -16.48 14.97 -43.81
C TYR A 91 -15.88 13.98 -44.83
N LYS A 92 -15.65 12.75 -44.30
CA LYS A 92 -15.49 11.45 -45.00
C LYS A 92 -14.17 11.27 -45.79
N ILE A 93 -13.33 10.28 -45.44
CA ILE A 93 -13.43 8.82 -45.63
C ILE A 93 -12.91 8.38 -47.02
N PHE A 94 -11.74 7.72 -46.97
CA PHE A 94 -11.16 6.74 -47.89
C PHE A 94 -10.63 7.12 -49.30
N ASP A 95 -9.67 6.28 -49.69
CA ASP A 95 -9.17 5.89 -51.02
C ASP A 95 -8.46 6.86 -51.99
N ILE A 96 -7.13 6.61 -52.09
CA ILE A 96 -6.48 6.00 -53.28
C ILE A 96 -7.08 6.38 -54.65
N SER A 97 -6.32 7.13 -55.46
CA SER A 97 -5.67 6.63 -56.69
C SER A 97 -4.74 7.70 -57.31
N LYS A 98 -3.61 7.33 -57.95
CA LYS A 98 -3.36 7.32 -59.42
C LYS A 98 -3.61 8.65 -60.17
N LYS A 99 -2.77 9.10 -61.12
CA LYS A 99 -1.40 8.71 -61.56
C LYS A 99 -0.96 9.72 -62.66
N ASN A 100 0.29 9.60 -63.15
CA ASN A 100 0.73 10.03 -64.49
C ASN A 100 0.80 11.57 -64.75
N ASN A 101 1.63 12.11 -65.68
CA ASN A 101 2.77 11.53 -66.41
C ASN A 101 3.69 12.62 -67.01
N SER A 102 5.01 12.37 -67.00
CA SER A 102 5.98 12.74 -68.06
C SER A 102 6.24 14.26 -68.30
N ILE A 103 7.25 14.74 -69.05
CA ILE A 103 7.86 14.17 -70.27
C ILE A 103 9.32 14.66 -70.55
N THR A 104 10.14 13.78 -71.15
CA THR A 104 11.43 13.97 -71.89
C THR A 104 12.69 14.65 -71.32
N PHE A 105 13.83 14.03 -71.70
CA PHE A 105 15.22 14.51 -71.67
C PHE A 105 15.57 15.50 -72.81
N ASN A 106 16.56 16.37 -72.58
CA ASN A 106 17.86 16.40 -73.31
C ASN A 106 18.84 17.36 -72.56
N LYS A 107 20.08 17.01 -72.17
CA LYS A 107 21.30 16.53 -72.86
C LYS A 107 22.16 17.66 -73.47
N ASN A 108 23.33 17.97 -72.87
CA ASN A 108 24.66 18.05 -73.54
C ASN A 108 25.81 18.75 -72.73
N ASN A 109 27.05 18.30 -73.01
CA ASN A 109 28.37 18.99 -73.01
C ASN A 109 29.05 19.56 -71.73
N ALA A 110 29.85 18.69 -71.08
CA ALA A 110 31.34 18.67 -71.04
C ALA A 110 32.23 19.94 -70.92
N ASN A 111 33.25 19.81 -70.03
CA ASN A 111 34.66 20.30 -70.11
C ASN A 111 34.98 21.82 -70.03
N SER A 112 36.12 22.28 -69.47
CA SER A 112 37.25 21.61 -68.77
C SER A 112 38.10 22.57 -67.90
N ASN A 113 38.79 22.01 -66.89
CA ASN A 113 40.04 22.38 -66.17
C ASN A 113 40.71 23.74 -66.45
N ASN A 114 41.26 24.45 -65.46
CA ASN A 114 42.51 24.19 -64.68
C ASN A 114 42.57 25.26 -63.53
N ASN A 115 43.42 25.33 -62.48
CA ASN A 115 44.48 24.56 -61.77
C ASN A 115 44.82 25.39 -60.47
N THR A 116 45.67 25.10 -59.47
CA THR A 116 46.58 24.04 -58.93
C THR A 116 46.96 24.51 -57.48
N MET A 117 47.43 23.74 -56.47
CA MET A 117 47.69 22.31 -56.25
C MET A 117 47.82 22.01 -54.72
N LYS A 118 47.62 20.73 -54.33
CA LYS A 118 48.27 19.97 -53.22
C LYS A 118 48.06 20.29 -51.71
N ASN A 119 47.86 19.17 -51.00
CA ASN A 119 48.29 18.79 -49.63
C ASN A 119 47.45 19.18 -48.38
N LYS A 120 46.53 18.26 -48.03
CA LYS A 120 46.45 17.47 -46.76
C LYS A 120 47.59 17.70 -45.72
N PRO A 121 47.33 17.62 -44.39
CA PRO A 121 46.66 16.43 -43.82
C PRO A 121 45.74 16.57 -42.58
N LEU A 122 44.90 15.54 -42.43
CA LEU A 122 44.35 14.89 -41.21
C LEU A 122 43.63 15.66 -40.08
N ASN A 123 42.66 14.92 -39.51
CA ASN A 123 42.19 14.91 -38.11
C ASN A 123 41.19 15.97 -37.61
N ARG A 124 40.03 15.43 -37.19
CA ARG A 124 39.19 15.86 -36.04
C ARG A 124 38.44 17.19 -36.22
N ARG A 125 37.34 17.47 -35.50
CA ARG A 125 36.31 16.69 -34.78
C ARG A 125 35.37 17.72 -34.14
N ILE A 126 34.07 17.63 -34.37
CA ILE A 126 32.99 18.33 -33.62
C ILE A 126 31.79 17.36 -33.71
N ASP A 127 31.27 16.66 -32.69
CA ASP A 127 30.96 16.95 -31.27
C ASP A 127 29.63 17.74 -31.08
N ILE A 128 29.07 17.71 -29.84
CA ILE A 128 27.66 17.97 -29.46
C ILE A 128 26.75 16.75 -29.81
N GLU A 129 26.40 15.80 -28.93
CA GLU A 129 25.88 15.77 -27.54
C GLU A 129 24.34 15.64 -27.44
N THR A 130 23.90 14.45 -27.01
CA THR A 130 22.84 14.25 -26.01
C THR A 130 23.21 13.04 -25.13
N ASP A 131 22.77 13.02 -23.87
CA ASP A 131 23.13 12.00 -22.88
C ASP A 131 22.52 10.60 -23.16
N GLU A 132 23.11 9.57 -22.53
CA GLU A 132 22.72 8.15 -22.58
C GLU A 132 22.86 7.45 -23.96
N GLY A 133 24.02 7.64 -24.60
CA GLY A 133 24.37 6.97 -25.85
C GLY A 133 24.94 5.55 -25.71
N THR A 134 24.48 4.64 -26.58
CA THR A 134 25.32 3.59 -27.19
C THR A 134 25.14 3.69 -28.70
N ALA A 135 26.22 3.97 -29.44
CA ALA A 135 26.16 4.24 -30.87
C ALA A 135 25.97 2.97 -31.72
N ILE A 136 25.26 3.11 -32.84
CA ILE A 136 25.26 2.13 -33.94
C ILE A 136 25.63 2.87 -35.22
N LEU A 137 26.72 2.43 -35.86
CA LEU A 137 27.08 2.83 -37.22
C LEU A 137 26.13 2.15 -38.22
N PHE A 138 25.50 2.94 -39.08
CA PHE A 138 24.95 2.45 -40.35
C PHE A 138 25.73 3.13 -41.48
N CYS A 139 26.61 2.37 -42.13
CA CYS A 139 27.15 2.77 -43.42
C CYS A 139 26.15 2.31 -44.49
N SER A 140 25.47 3.26 -45.13
CA SER A 140 24.60 3.00 -46.27
C SER A 140 25.43 2.96 -47.55
N ASP A 141 25.67 1.77 -48.08
CA ASP A 141 25.96 1.55 -49.50
C ASP A 141 25.60 0.09 -49.83
N LEU A 142 24.35 -0.12 -50.24
CA LEU A 142 23.84 -1.40 -50.72
C LEU A 142 22.96 -1.17 -51.95
N ASP A 143 23.60 -0.93 -53.07
CA ASP A 143 23.04 -1.06 -54.41
C ASP A 143 24.14 -1.58 -55.35
N TYR A 144 23.74 -2.26 -56.44
CA TYR A 144 24.62 -2.97 -57.37
C TYR A 144 25.43 -4.15 -56.79
N PHE A 145 24.74 -5.27 -56.57
CA PHE A 145 24.86 -6.36 -57.56
C PHE A 145 23.48 -6.88 -57.92
N LYS A 146 23.28 -7.21 -59.20
CA LYS A 146 22.00 -7.68 -59.75
C LYS A 146 21.93 -9.21 -59.72
N ASP A 147 20.69 -9.71 -59.67
CA ASP A 147 20.20 -10.88 -60.39
C ASP A 147 21.27 -11.91 -60.81
N LEU A 148 21.64 -12.77 -59.86
CA LEU A 148 22.29 -14.07 -60.11
C LEU A 148 21.46 -15.16 -59.44
N ASP A 149 21.40 -16.33 -60.07
CA ASP A 149 20.26 -17.22 -59.88
C ASP A 149 20.12 -17.84 -58.49
N VAL A 150 18.91 -17.72 -57.94
CA VAL A 150 18.52 -18.44 -56.72
C VAL A 150 18.41 -19.94 -56.99
N GLU A 151 18.04 -20.34 -58.21
CA GLU A 151 18.02 -21.75 -58.63
C GLU A 151 19.44 -22.34 -58.70
N GLY A 152 20.39 -21.67 -59.37
CA GLY A 152 21.80 -22.09 -59.41
C GLY A 152 22.48 -22.13 -58.03
N THR A 153 22.05 -21.27 -57.10
CA THR A 153 22.53 -21.32 -55.70
C THR A 153 21.97 -22.54 -54.93
N LEU A 154 20.77 -23.02 -55.29
CA LEU A 154 20.16 -24.23 -54.72
C LEU A 154 20.73 -25.52 -55.34
N GLU A 155 21.02 -25.52 -56.64
CA GLU A 155 21.71 -26.66 -57.28
C GLU A 155 23.11 -26.88 -56.70
N GLY A 156 23.86 -25.80 -56.42
CA GLY A 156 25.15 -25.87 -55.73
C GLY A 156 25.09 -26.55 -54.35
N LEU A 157 23.98 -26.38 -53.61
CA LEU A 157 23.75 -27.04 -52.32
C LEU A 157 23.38 -28.52 -52.46
N HIS A 158 22.77 -28.94 -53.57
CA HIS A 158 22.51 -30.36 -53.85
C HIS A 158 23.74 -31.12 -54.33
N LEU A 159 24.63 -30.47 -55.09
CA LEU A 159 25.85 -31.08 -55.63
C LEU A 159 26.89 -31.45 -54.55
N PHE A 160 26.91 -30.75 -53.40
CA PHE A 160 27.85 -31.02 -52.30
C PHE A 160 27.60 -32.33 -51.53
N ASN A 161 26.51 -33.06 -51.81
CA ASN A 161 26.20 -34.35 -51.16
C ASN A 161 26.86 -35.58 -51.83
N LEU A 162 27.65 -35.42 -52.90
CA LEU A 162 28.23 -36.54 -53.64
C LEU A 162 29.73 -36.37 -53.96
N THR A 163 30.59 -36.40 -52.94
CA THR A 163 31.95 -36.96 -53.06
C THR A 163 32.56 -37.29 -51.70
N ASN A 164 33.03 -38.52 -51.50
CA ASN A 164 33.81 -38.90 -50.31
C ASN A 164 35.28 -38.50 -50.51
N GLY A 165 35.84 -37.73 -49.57
CA GLY A 165 37.25 -37.31 -49.55
C GLY A 165 37.73 -37.04 -48.12
N VAL A 166 39.00 -37.37 -47.83
CA VAL A 166 39.58 -37.38 -46.47
C VAL A 166 40.44 -36.13 -46.21
N TYR A 167 40.67 -35.80 -44.92
CA TYR A 167 41.63 -34.85 -44.29
C TYR A 167 40.99 -33.64 -43.53
N PRO A 168 41.59 -33.14 -42.41
CA PRO A 168 40.84 -33.28 -41.14
C PRO A 168 40.89 -32.10 -40.12
N MET A 169 39.86 -32.11 -39.26
CA MET A 169 39.79 -31.64 -37.86
C MET A 169 40.11 -30.19 -37.47
N LEU A 170 41.06 -29.47 -38.09
CA LEU A 170 41.37 -28.10 -37.65
C LEU A 170 40.32 -27.08 -38.10
N GLU A 171 39.74 -27.29 -39.28
CA GLU A 171 38.67 -26.42 -39.81
C GLU A 171 37.37 -26.53 -39.01
N ASN A 172 37.09 -27.66 -38.34
CA ASN A 172 35.79 -27.94 -37.73
C ASN A 172 35.33 -26.88 -36.70
N LYS A 173 36.26 -26.26 -35.96
CA LYS A 173 35.88 -25.19 -35.00
C LYS A 173 35.52 -23.88 -35.70
N ILE A 174 36.32 -23.50 -36.70
CA ILE A 174 36.12 -22.27 -37.47
C ILE A 174 34.88 -22.39 -38.36
N SER A 175 34.68 -23.56 -39.00
CA SER A 175 33.49 -23.83 -39.79
C SER A 175 32.23 -23.92 -38.91
N GLN A 176 32.31 -24.46 -37.69
CA GLN A 176 31.20 -24.36 -36.72
C GLN A 176 30.88 -22.91 -36.36
N GLU A 177 31.85 -22.08 -35.95
CA GLU A 177 31.59 -20.66 -35.63
C GLU A 177 31.00 -19.87 -36.82
N ILE A 178 31.55 -20.08 -38.03
CA ILE A 178 31.04 -19.46 -39.27
C ILE A 178 29.61 -19.95 -39.54
N ASN A 179 29.35 -21.26 -39.49
CA ASN A 179 28.02 -21.83 -39.71
C ASN A 179 26.99 -21.33 -38.69
N CYS A 180 27.39 -21.09 -37.43
CA CYS A 180 26.49 -20.56 -36.41
C CYS A 180 26.14 -19.08 -36.65
N ARG A 181 27.12 -18.26 -37.07
CA ARG A 181 26.88 -16.84 -37.42
C ARG A 181 26.06 -16.71 -38.72
N VAL A 182 26.35 -17.55 -39.72
CA VAL A 182 25.54 -17.65 -40.95
C VAL A 182 24.13 -18.14 -40.63
N ALA A 183 23.95 -19.11 -39.73
CA ALA A 183 22.63 -19.56 -39.30
C ALA A 183 21.84 -18.46 -38.54
N LEU A 184 22.52 -17.64 -37.73
CA LEU A 184 21.92 -16.49 -37.05
C LEU A 184 21.46 -15.41 -38.02
N GLU A 185 22.26 -15.05 -39.02
CA GLU A 185 21.82 -14.11 -40.07
C GLU A 185 20.76 -14.71 -41.00
N GLY A 186 20.82 -16.01 -41.29
CA GLY A 186 19.75 -16.76 -41.96
C GLY A 186 18.43 -16.66 -41.19
N LEU A 187 18.45 -16.94 -39.88
CA LEU A 187 17.29 -16.83 -38.99
C LEU A 187 16.72 -15.40 -38.98
N LYS A 188 17.58 -14.37 -38.87
CA LYS A 188 17.18 -12.95 -38.97
C LYS A 188 16.57 -12.62 -40.34
N LYS A 189 17.15 -13.13 -41.43
CA LYS A 189 16.71 -12.87 -42.82
C LYS A 189 15.35 -13.52 -43.09
N VAL A 190 15.15 -14.78 -42.72
CA VAL A 190 13.88 -15.50 -42.82
C VAL A 190 12.79 -14.72 -42.07
N ILE A 191 12.99 -14.46 -40.77
CA ILE A 191 12.04 -13.72 -39.92
C ILE A 191 11.72 -12.34 -40.52
N ASN A 192 12.68 -11.63 -41.11
CA ASN A 192 12.46 -10.31 -41.71
C ASN A 192 11.68 -10.38 -43.03
N LEU A 193 12.05 -11.28 -43.95
CA LEU A 193 11.36 -11.49 -45.23
C LEU A 193 9.88 -11.81 -45.02
N GLU A 194 9.60 -12.78 -44.15
CA GLU A 194 8.24 -13.25 -43.88
C GLU A 194 7.39 -12.17 -43.18
N ASN A 195 7.95 -11.46 -42.18
CA ASN A 195 7.26 -10.33 -41.53
C ASN A 195 6.85 -9.24 -42.54
N ASN A 196 7.70 -8.97 -43.54
CA ASN A 196 7.40 -8.00 -44.59
C ASN A 196 6.37 -8.54 -45.58
N TRP A 197 6.41 -9.83 -45.94
CA TRP A 197 5.38 -10.49 -46.74
C TRP A 197 4.01 -10.44 -46.06
N PHE A 198 3.95 -10.69 -44.74
CA PHE A 198 2.72 -10.62 -43.95
C PHE A 198 2.13 -9.20 -43.93
N LYS A 199 2.96 -8.16 -43.76
CA LYS A 199 2.56 -6.74 -43.90
C LYS A 199 2.04 -6.41 -45.32
N GLN A 200 2.68 -6.94 -46.37
CA GLN A 200 2.21 -6.72 -47.74
C GLN A 200 0.84 -7.37 -47.98
N LYS A 201 0.61 -8.55 -47.38
CA LYS A 201 -0.67 -9.28 -47.44
C LYS A 201 -1.79 -8.54 -46.68
N SER A 202 -1.51 -7.94 -45.52
CA SER A 202 -2.52 -7.13 -44.81
C SER A 202 -2.95 -5.86 -45.55
N ASN A 203 -2.06 -5.30 -46.39
CA ASN A 203 -2.33 -4.08 -47.14
C ASN A 203 -2.94 -4.31 -48.54
N LYS A 204 -3.26 -5.56 -48.92
CA LYS A 204 -3.93 -5.90 -50.18
C LYS A 204 -4.97 -7.01 -50.00
N MET A 205 -6.23 -6.64 -49.77
CA MET A 205 -7.34 -7.57 -49.93
C MET A 205 -7.58 -7.87 -51.43
N GLN A 206 -7.08 -9.01 -51.90
CA GLN A 206 -7.60 -9.63 -53.13
C GLN A 206 -7.53 -11.16 -53.03
N LYS A 207 -8.61 -11.83 -53.44
CA LYS A 207 -8.73 -13.29 -53.40
C LYS A 207 -8.05 -13.92 -54.62
N SER A 208 -7.11 -14.85 -54.40
CA SER A 208 -7.10 -16.19 -55.02
C SER A 208 -5.80 -16.94 -54.70
N ARG A 209 -5.84 -18.26 -54.90
CA ARG A 209 -4.72 -19.22 -54.83
C ARG A 209 -3.89 -19.17 -53.53
N GLN A 210 -4.36 -20.02 -52.63
CA GLN A 210 -3.60 -20.80 -51.65
C GLN A 210 -2.16 -21.12 -52.13
N PHE A 211 -1.22 -20.24 -51.79
CA PHE A 211 0.06 -20.68 -51.27
C PHE A 211 -0.13 -20.87 -49.77
N ASP A 212 -0.32 -22.12 -49.36
CA ASP A 212 0.20 -22.54 -48.08
C ASP A 212 1.72 -22.34 -48.16
N VAL A 213 2.27 -21.51 -47.27
CA VAL A 213 3.69 -21.63 -46.96
C VAL A 213 3.80 -22.99 -46.31
N ASP A 214 4.45 -23.93 -46.97
CA ASP A 214 4.51 -25.31 -46.48
C ASP A 214 5.15 -25.29 -45.08
N ASN A 215 4.28 -25.48 -44.07
CA ASN A 215 4.67 -25.33 -42.68
C ASN A 215 5.70 -26.38 -42.30
N THR A 216 5.77 -27.51 -43.03
CA THR A 216 6.80 -28.53 -42.85
C THR A 216 8.18 -28.01 -43.29
N THR A 217 8.27 -27.37 -44.45
CA THR A 217 9.52 -26.79 -44.98
C THR A 217 9.99 -25.60 -44.15
N ARG A 218 9.07 -24.72 -43.73
CA ARG A 218 9.37 -23.62 -42.79
C ARG A 218 9.92 -24.16 -41.46
N ASP A 219 9.23 -25.13 -40.88
CA ASP A 219 9.60 -25.74 -39.59
C ASP A 219 10.94 -26.48 -39.68
N MET A 220 11.21 -27.20 -40.78
CA MET A 220 12.50 -27.86 -41.02
C MET A 220 13.66 -26.86 -41.10
N ILE A 221 13.52 -25.78 -41.89
CA ILE A 221 14.54 -24.72 -42.01
C ILE A 221 14.76 -24.03 -40.67
N MET A 222 13.70 -23.62 -39.98
CA MET A 222 13.79 -22.97 -38.68
C MET A 222 14.47 -23.88 -37.63
N LYS A 223 14.09 -25.16 -37.56
CA LYS A 223 14.73 -26.14 -36.66
C LYS A 223 16.19 -26.39 -36.99
N GLN A 224 16.58 -26.45 -38.26
CA GLN A 224 17.98 -26.59 -38.66
C GLN A 224 18.83 -25.38 -38.24
N LEU A 225 18.37 -24.16 -38.55
CA LEU A 225 19.05 -22.92 -38.16
C LEU A 225 19.19 -22.80 -36.64
N ILE A 226 18.13 -23.13 -35.89
CA ILE A 226 18.14 -23.09 -34.42
C ILE A 226 19.05 -24.17 -33.83
N LYS A 227 19.04 -25.40 -34.39
CA LYS A 227 19.93 -26.47 -33.95
C LYS A 227 21.41 -26.13 -34.19
N LEU A 228 21.75 -25.43 -35.28
CA LEU A 228 23.10 -24.91 -35.49
C LEU A 228 23.49 -23.89 -34.41
N ILE A 229 22.60 -22.92 -34.10
CA ILE A 229 22.85 -21.91 -33.06
C ILE A 229 22.98 -22.53 -31.65
N ILE A 230 22.11 -23.50 -31.32
CA ILE A 230 22.15 -24.25 -30.06
C ILE A 230 23.43 -25.08 -29.95
N ASN A 231 23.86 -25.74 -31.03
CA ASN A 231 25.11 -26.51 -31.05
C ASN A 231 26.39 -25.65 -31.03
N SER A 232 26.29 -24.32 -30.85
CA SER A 232 27.45 -23.43 -30.75
C SER A 232 27.97 -23.34 -29.30
N ASN A 233 29.28 -23.21 -29.12
CA ASN A 233 29.87 -22.91 -27.80
C ASN A 233 29.84 -21.40 -27.46
N ASP A 234 29.04 -20.60 -28.17
CA ASP A 234 28.96 -19.15 -28.00
C ASP A 234 27.61 -18.73 -27.40
N SER A 235 27.61 -18.53 -26.08
CA SER A 235 26.46 -18.05 -25.29
C SER A 235 25.83 -16.76 -25.85
N GLU A 236 26.59 -15.91 -26.54
CA GLU A 236 26.04 -14.69 -27.16
C GLU A 236 25.16 -15.01 -28.37
N MET A 237 25.46 -16.06 -29.15
CA MET A 237 24.64 -16.46 -30.30
C MET A 237 23.23 -16.89 -29.89
N ILE A 238 23.09 -17.52 -28.72
CA ILE A 238 21.79 -17.87 -28.13
C ILE A 238 21.00 -16.61 -27.74
N ILE A 239 21.64 -15.62 -27.10
CA ILE A 239 21.01 -14.34 -26.76
C ILE A 239 20.57 -13.59 -28.02
N GLN A 240 21.42 -13.51 -29.04
CA GLN A 240 21.09 -12.87 -30.32
C GLN A 240 20.00 -13.64 -31.09
N GLY A 241 19.97 -14.97 -30.98
CA GLY A 241 18.90 -15.81 -31.52
C GLY A 241 17.55 -15.54 -30.84
N LEU A 242 17.51 -15.43 -29.51
CA LEU A 242 16.30 -15.04 -28.77
C LEU A 242 15.84 -13.61 -29.15
N ILE A 243 16.77 -12.67 -29.34
CA ILE A 243 16.47 -11.32 -29.85
C ILE A 243 15.89 -11.36 -31.28
N ALA A 244 16.35 -12.28 -32.15
CA ALA A 244 15.77 -12.49 -33.47
C ALA A 244 14.35 -13.11 -33.38
N LEU A 245 14.18 -14.17 -32.59
CA LEU A 245 12.89 -14.83 -32.36
C LEU A 245 11.86 -13.93 -31.66
N LYS A 246 12.28 -12.90 -30.93
CA LYS A 246 11.40 -11.84 -30.41
C LYS A 246 10.74 -10.99 -31.53
N LYS A 247 11.36 -10.92 -32.72
CA LYS A 247 10.83 -10.17 -33.87
C LYS A 247 9.87 -11.00 -34.75
N ASP A 248 9.80 -12.31 -34.57
CA ASP A 248 8.84 -13.18 -35.24
C ASP A 248 7.40 -12.92 -34.78
N LYS A 249 6.53 -12.55 -35.73
CA LYS A 249 5.10 -12.27 -35.52
C LYS A 249 4.18 -13.31 -36.19
N ILE A 250 4.74 -14.34 -36.79
CA ILE A 250 4.04 -15.27 -37.70
C ILE A 250 3.85 -16.63 -37.05
N SER A 251 4.84 -17.10 -36.27
CA SER A 251 4.65 -18.32 -35.48
C SER A 251 3.56 -18.16 -34.42
N PRO A 252 2.87 -19.24 -34.01
CA PRO A 252 1.79 -19.18 -33.02
C PRO A 252 2.18 -18.57 -31.67
N SER A 253 1.17 -18.28 -30.85
CA SER A 253 1.34 -17.79 -29.47
C SER A 253 2.29 -18.68 -28.64
N ARG A 254 2.15 -20.00 -28.79
CA ARG A 254 3.08 -21.01 -28.28
C ARG A 254 4.12 -21.33 -29.37
N ASN A 255 5.33 -20.80 -29.22
CA ASN A 255 6.36 -20.81 -30.25
C ASN A 255 7.49 -21.81 -29.91
N ILE A 256 7.47 -22.98 -30.55
CA ILE A 256 8.41 -24.09 -30.33
C ILE A 256 9.88 -23.65 -30.52
N TYR A 257 10.13 -22.71 -31.42
CA TYR A 257 11.46 -22.15 -31.67
C TYR A 257 12.00 -21.35 -30.47
N ARG A 258 11.11 -20.61 -29.79
CA ARG A 258 11.44 -19.90 -28.54
C ARG A 258 11.60 -20.86 -27.37
N ASP A 259 10.84 -21.96 -27.35
CA ASP A 259 10.98 -23.00 -26.33
C ASP A 259 12.36 -23.65 -26.41
N LEU A 260 12.74 -24.25 -27.54
CA LEU A 260 14.04 -24.91 -27.71
C LEU A 260 15.24 -24.01 -27.32
N MET A 261 15.23 -22.76 -27.78
CA MET A 261 16.33 -21.82 -27.51
C MET A 261 16.26 -21.20 -26.10
N CYS A 262 15.08 -21.15 -25.45
CA CYS A 262 14.98 -20.79 -24.05
C CYS A 262 15.49 -21.92 -23.17
N ASP A 263 15.08 -23.16 -23.44
CA ASP A 263 15.37 -24.31 -22.60
C ASP A 263 16.90 -24.60 -22.60
N GLU A 264 17.59 -24.44 -23.73
CA GLU A 264 19.07 -24.38 -23.84
C GLU A 264 19.68 -23.24 -23.01
N ALA A 265 19.13 -22.01 -23.10
CA ALA A 265 19.60 -20.86 -22.34
C ALA A 265 19.38 -21.00 -20.82
N LEU A 266 18.50 -21.90 -20.38
CA LEU A 266 18.38 -22.24 -18.96
C LEU A 266 19.47 -23.23 -18.52
N SER A 267 19.81 -24.24 -19.33
CA SER A 267 20.92 -25.16 -19.01
C SER A 267 22.21 -24.37 -18.82
N ARG A 268 22.62 -23.59 -19.81
CA ARG A 268 23.86 -22.80 -19.74
C ARG A 268 23.89 -21.77 -18.62
N ALA A 269 22.73 -21.32 -18.15
CA ALA A 269 22.63 -20.49 -16.96
C ALA A 269 22.80 -21.30 -15.66
N THR A 270 22.32 -22.55 -15.59
CA THR A 270 22.62 -23.46 -14.47
C THR A 270 24.04 -24.03 -14.51
N ASP A 271 24.66 -24.12 -15.70
CA ASP A 271 26.02 -24.59 -15.92
C ASP A 271 27.07 -23.47 -15.74
N GLY A 272 26.63 -22.20 -15.68
CA GLY A 272 27.46 -21.02 -15.40
C GLY A 272 28.12 -20.35 -16.62
N GLU A 273 27.77 -20.74 -17.85
CA GLU A 273 28.39 -20.26 -19.11
C GLU A 273 27.99 -18.82 -19.53
N PHE A 274 27.13 -18.14 -18.77
CA PHE A 274 26.71 -16.76 -19.04
C PHE A 274 27.34 -15.77 -18.06
N SER A 275 28.09 -14.80 -18.56
CA SER A 275 28.57 -13.67 -17.75
C SER A 275 27.41 -12.87 -17.11
N PRO A 276 27.63 -12.13 -16.00
CA PRO A 276 26.57 -11.35 -15.36
C PRO A 276 25.85 -10.36 -16.29
N ALA A 277 26.57 -9.79 -17.28
CA ALA A 277 25.98 -8.90 -18.28
C ALA A 277 25.03 -9.64 -19.25
N GLN A 278 25.35 -10.88 -19.59
CA GLN A 278 24.52 -11.73 -20.44
C GLN A 278 23.30 -12.26 -19.68
N LEU A 279 23.44 -12.64 -18.41
CA LEU A 279 22.31 -12.98 -17.53
C LEU A 279 21.31 -11.82 -17.42
N ILE A 280 21.79 -10.57 -17.24
CA ILE A 280 20.96 -9.36 -17.25
C ILE A 280 20.18 -9.22 -18.57
N ASN A 281 20.81 -9.51 -19.71
CA ASN A 281 20.15 -9.45 -21.02
C ASN A 281 19.13 -10.58 -21.21
N LEU A 282 19.44 -11.80 -20.79
CA LEU A 282 18.53 -12.94 -20.83
C LEU A 282 17.26 -12.69 -20.01
N ILE A 283 17.40 -12.20 -18.77
CA ILE A 283 16.26 -11.82 -17.91
C ILE A 283 15.40 -10.74 -18.59
N LYS A 284 16.01 -9.70 -19.17
CA LYS A 284 15.29 -8.64 -19.92
C LYS A 284 14.54 -9.19 -21.14
N ILE A 285 15.10 -10.18 -21.84
CA ILE A 285 14.46 -10.82 -23.00
C ILE A 285 13.26 -11.65 -22.54
N LEU A 286 13.44 -12.59 -21.60
CA LEU A 286 12.37 -13.45 -21.09
C LEU A 286 11.25 -12.63 -20.44
N SER A 287 11.59 -11.60 -19.65
CA SER A 287 10.62 -10.68 -19.02
C SER A 287 9.85 -9.81 -20.03
N SER A 288 10.25 -9.80 -21.31
CA SER A 288 9.56 -9.08 -22.38
C SER A 288 8.66 -9.97 -23.24
N TYR A 289 8.67 -11.28 -23.01
CA TYR A 289 7.68 -12.20 -23.58
C TYR A 289 6.39 -12.17 -22.76
N LYS A 290 5.25 -12.27 -23.44
CA LYS A 290 3.92 -12.22 -22.78
C LYS A 290 3.46 -13.57 -22.21
N ASP A 291 4.21 -14.65 -22.42
CA ASP A 291 3.86 -15.99 -21.94
C ASP A 291 4.32 -16.21 -20.50
N SER A 292 3.43 -16.79 -19.70
CA SER A 292 3.69 -17.27 -18.35
C SER A 292 4.83 -18.31 -18.25
N LYS A 293 5.09 -19.14 -19.28
CA LYS A 293 6.20 -20.11 -19.27
C LYS A 293 7.52 -19.38 -19.01
N TYR A 294 7.87 -18.44 -19.89
CA TYR A 294 9.15 -17.74 -19.82
C TYR A 294 9.29 -16.88 -18.56
N ARG A 295 8.17 -16.38 -17.99
CA ARG A 295 8.20 -15.68 -16.70
C ARG A 295 8.51 -16.62 -15.53
N LYS A 296 8.07 -17.88 -15.57
CA LYS A 296 8.52 -18.91 -14.61
C LYS A 296 9.97 -19.34 -14.88
N SER A 297 10.41 -19.36 -16.14
CA SER A 297 11.81 -19.65 -16.49
C SER A 297 12.81 -18.62 -15.96
N ILE A 298 12.40 -17.37 -15.69
CA ILE A 298 13.26 -16.40 -15.00
C ILE A 298 13.63 -16.87 -13.59
N ASP A 299 12.70 -17.54 -12.89
CA ASP A 299 12.92 -17.98 -11.51
C ASP A 299 14.03 -19.04 -11.38
N THR A 300 14.49 -19.72 -12.44
CA THR A 300 15.63 -20.65 -12.39
C THR A 300 16.99 -19.98 -12.60
N LEU A 301 17.03 -18.77 -13.21
CA LEU A 301 18.28 -18.05 -13.51
C LEU A 301 19.07 -17.59 -12.26
N TRP A 302 18.49 -17.73 -11.07
CA TRP A 302 19.18 -17.47 -9.80
C TRP A 302 20.44 -18.33 -9.60
N VAL A 303 20.47 -19.56 -10.15
CA VAL A 303 21.63 -20.45 -10.07
C VAL A 303 22.83 -19.85 -10.80
N GLY A 304 22.62 -19.33 -12.01
CA GLY A 304 23.67 -18.62 -12.76
C GLY A 304 24.16 -17.37 -12.06
N ILE A 305 23.26 -16.61 -11.43
CA ILE A 305 23.63 -15.43 -10.61
C ILE A 305 24.46 -15.83 -9.39
N LEU A 306 24.19 -17.00 -8.78
CA LEU A 306 24.99 -17.53 -7.67
C LEU A 306 26.38 -17.99 -8.13
N LEU A 307 26.45 -18.77 -9.22
CA LEU A 307 27.73 -19.26 -9.77
C LEU A 307 28.63 -18.12 -10.22
N GLN A 308 28.06 -17.09 -10.85
CA GLN A 308 28.78 -15.93 -11.35
C GLN A 308 28.84 -14.74 -10.36
N GLU A 309 28.56 -14.98 -9.08
CA GLU A 309 28.60 -13.94 -8.03
C GLU A 309 29.95 -13.22 -7.97
N GLN A 310 31.07 -13.92 -8.25
CA GLN A 310 32.39 -13.31 -8.18
C GLN A 310 32.62 -12.25 -9.26
N GLU A 311 32.11 -12.45 -10.48
CA GLU A 311 32.23 -11.51 -11.60
C GLU A 311 31.28 -10.30 -11.51
N ILE A 312 30.33 -10.28 -10.56
CA ILE A 312 29.43 -9.14 -10.38
C ILE A 312 30.23 -7.89 -9.99
N ASN A 313 30.16 -6.87 -10.86
CA ASN A 313 30.78 -5.57 -10.67
C ASN A 313 29.72 -4.52 -10.29
N THR A 314 30.15 -3.27 -10.05
CA THR A 314 29.27 -2.19 -9.58
C THR A 314 28.09 -1.89 -10.52
N TYR A 315 28.30 -1.95 -11.84
CA TYR A 315 27.24 -1.71 -12.83
C TYR A 315 26.29 -2.90 -12.97
N THR A 316 26.81 -4.13 -12.99
CA THR A 316 25.97 -5.34 -13.09
C THR A 316 25.17 -5.57 -11.79
N LEU A 317 25.72 -5.24 -10.62
CA LEU A 317 25.02 -5.28 -9.34
C LEU A 317 23.75 -4.41 -9.35
N VAL A 318 23.87 -3.12 -9.71
CA VAL A 318 22.75 -2.18 -9.77
C VAL A 318 21.70 -2.64 -10.79
N ALA A 319 22.12 -3.15 -11.94
CA ALA A 319 21.22 -3.69 -12.96
C ALA A 319 20.47 -4.95 -12.49
N LEU A 320 21.10 -5.82 -11.68
CA LEU A 320 20.46 -7.00 -11.10
C LEU A 320 19.45 -6.62 -10.01
N PHE A 321 19.76 -5.64 -9.14
CA PHE A 321 18.78 -5.10 -8.18
C PHE A 321 17.53 -4.55 -8.90
N LYS A 322 17.70 -3.77 -9.98
CA LYS A 322 16.60 -3.26 -10.82
C LYS A 322 15.76 -4.36 -11.49
N LEU A 323 16.27 -5.60 -11.57
CA LEU A 323 15.60 -6.78 -12.14
C LEU A 323 14.96 -7.70 -11.08
N LEU A 324 15.11 -7.45 -9.76
CA LEU A 324 14.48 -8.27 -8.72
C LEU A 324 12.96 -8.44 -8.89
N LYS A 325 12.28 -7.44 -9.47
CA LYS A 325 10.84 -7.44 -9.81
C LYS A 325 10.43 -8.43 -10.91
N CYS A 326 11.38 -9.06 -11.60
CA CYS A 326 11.13 -10.08 -12.62
C CYS A 326 11.05 -11.50 -12.03
N PHE A 327 11.63 -11.72 -10.85
CA PHE A 327 11.59 -12.98 -10.10
C PHE A 327 10.34 -13.05 -9.22
N ASN A 328 9.81 -14.26 -9.00
CA ASN A 328 8.62 -14.50 -8.18
C ASN A 328 8.96 -15.43 -7.00
N GLN A 329 9.41 -16.66 -7.29
CA GLN A 329 9.77 -17.67 -6.28
C GLN A 329 11.20 -17.50 -5.75
N SER A 330 12.18 -17.25 -6.63
CA SER A 330 13.59 -17.13 -6.23
C SER A 330 14.01 -15.69 -5.86
N LYS A 331 13.09 -14.72 -5.89
CA LYS A 331 13.33 -13.29 -5.54
C LYS A 331 14.15 -13.14 -4.26
N ASN A 332 13.79 -13.87 -3.20
CA ASN A 332 14.47 -13.78 -1.90
C ASN A 332 15.89 -14.34 -1.94
N MET A 333 16.15 -15.40 -2.70
CA MET A 333 17.49 -15.97 -2.81
C MET A 333 18.42 -15.10 -3.67
N VAL A 334 17.91 -14.55 -4.79
CA VAL A 334 18.63 -13.54 -5.57
C VAL A 334 18.94 -12.30 -4.71
N LYS A 335 17.97 -11.80 -3.94
CA LYS A 335 18.17 -10.68 -3.00
C LYS A 335 19.29 -10.95 -1.99
N LEU A 336 19.35 -12.15 -1.38
CA LEU A 336 20.41 -12.53 -0.45
C LEU A 336 21.82 -12.52 -1.08
N ILE A 337 21.94 -12.97 -2.33
CA ILE A 337 23.21 -12.95 -3.08
C ILE A 337 23.65 -11.50 -3.36
N LEU A 338 22.73 -10.67 -3.87
CA LEU A 338 23.03 -9.26 -4.16
C LEU A 338 23.35 -8.45 -2.89
N GLU A 339 22.68 -8.73 -1.75
CA GLU A 339 23.00 -8.14 -0.44
C GLU A 339 24.40 -8.52 0.06
N ARG A 340 24.82 -9.77 -0.13
CA ARG A 340 26.18 -10.23 0.20
C ARG A 340 27.20 -9.47 -0.65
N LYS A 341 27.06 -9.50 -1.98
CA LYS A 341 27.99 -8.81 -2.88
C LYS A 341 28.04 -7.30 -2.65
N LEU A 342 26.92 -6.66 -2.33
CA LEU A 342 26.84 -5.25 -1.93
C LEU A 342 27.68 -4.99 -0.66
N SER A 343 27.64 -5.90 0.31
CA SER A 343 28.41 -5.80 1.56
C SER A 343 29.92 -5.88 1.35
N ASP A 344 30.38 -6.51 0.26
CA ASP A 344 31.79 -6.59 -0.14
C ASP A 344 32.25 -5.38 -0.97
N CYS A 345 31.36 -4.81 -1.78
CA CYS A 345 31.74 -3.84 -2.82
C CYS A 345 31.25 -2.40 -2.62
N TRP A 346 30.43 -2.10 -1.59
CA TRP A 346 29.83 -0.78 -1.35
C TRP A 346 30.83 0.39 -1.43
N LEU A 347 32.07 0.21 -0.95
CA LEU A 347 33.14 1.22 -1.04
C LEU A 347 33.40 1.74 -2.46
N LYS A 348 33.13 0.91 -3.48
CA LYS A 348 33.36 1.20 -4.91
C LYS A 348 32.14 1.82 -5.62
N LEU A 349 31.00 1.96 -4.95
CA LEU A 349 29.77 2.51 -5.53
C LEU A 349 29.72 4.04 -5.40
N THR A 350 29.04 4.70 -6.34
CA THR A 350 28.67 6.12 -6.20
C THR A 350 27.38 6.31 -5.39
N GLY A 351 27.12 7.53 -4.92
CA GLY A 351 25.88 7.83 -4.19
C GLY A 351 24.63 7.63 -5.03
N THR A 352 24.71 7.93 -6.34
CA THR A 352 23.64 7.60 -7.30
C THR A 352 23.43 6.09 -7.42
N GLN A 353 24.50 5.29 -7.52
CA GLN A 353 24.37 3.82 -7.62
C GLN A 353 23.73 3.20 -6.36
N ILE A 354 24.00 3.74 -5.16
CA ILE A 354 23.35 3.28 -3.93
C ILE A 354 21.90 3.76 -3.83
N ALA A 355 21.60 5.00 -4.23
CA ALA A 355 20.22 5.47 -4.36
C ALA A 355 19.40 4.53 -5.26
N GLU A 356 19.90 4.20 -6.44
CA GLU A 356 19.24 3.29 -7.37
C GLU A 356 19.03 1.86 -6.82
N ILE A 357 19.92 1.37 -5.94
CA ILE A 357 19.77 0.08 -5.26
C ILE A 357 18.69 0.17 -4.16
N LEU A 358 18.69 1.23 -3.36
CA LEU A 358 17.68 1.46 -2.32
C LEU A 358 16.29 1.65 -2.93
N ASP A 359 16.19 2.43 -4.00
CA ASP A 359 14.95 2.74 -4.70
C ASP A 359 14.22 1.46 -5.15
N CYS A 360 14.94 0.41 -5.56
CA CYS A 360 14.38 -0.90 -5.92
C CYS A 360 13.49 -1.55 -4.84
N PHE A 361 13.64 -1.16 -3.57
CA PHE A 361 12.85 -1.64 -2.44
C PHE A 361 11.77 -0.62 -2.03
N HIS A 362 10.76 -0.40 -2.87
CA HIS A 362 9.56 0.32 -2.44
C HIS A 362 8.73 -0.59 -1.52
N ASP A 363 8.31 -0.04 -0.38
CA ASP A 363 7.42 -0.63 0.64
C ASP A 363 7.90 -1.98 1.25
N ASP A 364 9.16 -2.35 1.05
CA ASP A 364 9.74 -3.65 1.44
C ASP A 364 10.68 -3.49 2.65
N ASN A 365 10.13 -3.67 3.87
CA ASN A 365 10.86 -3.61 5.16
C ASN A 365 12.09 -4.55 5.23
N SER A 366 12.22 -5.53 4.31
CA SER A 366 13.38 -6.42 4.30
C SER A 366 14.68 -5.78 3.80
N ALA A 367 14.68 -4.49 3.38
CA ALA A 367 15.84 -3.79 2.84
C ALA A 367 16.94 -3.40 3.86
N MET A 368 16.79 -3.75 5.15
CA MET A 368 17.64 -3.30 6.26
C MET A 368 19.16 -3.50 6.04
N ARG A 369 19.57 -4.58 5.35
CA ARG A 369 21.00 -4.84 5.03
C ARG A 369 21.57 -3.86 4.00
N CYS A 370 20.77 -3.46 3.01
CA CYS A 370 21.14 -2.42 2.05
C CYS A 370 21.27 -1.06 2.75
N LEU A 371 20.36 -0.74 3.68
CA LEU A 371 20.40 0.49 4.48
C LEU A 371 21.62 0.55 5.41
N ILE A 372 21.99 -0.55 6.07
CA ILE A 372 23.24 -0.65 6.85
C ILE A 372 24.48 -0.43 5.95
N SER A 373 24.46 -0.92 4.70
CA SER A 373 25.57 -0.68 3.75
C SER A 373 25.58 0.75 3.21
N ALA A 374 24.42 1.40 3.08
CA ALA A 374 24.31 2.82 2.75
C ALA A 374 24.84 3.72 3.89
N SER A 375 24.57 3.38 5.16
CA SER A 375 25.14 4.01 6.36
C SER A 375 26.68 3.91 6.36
N LYS A 376 27.24 2.71 6.12
CA LYS A 376 28.69 2.51 5.98
C LYS A 376 29.26 3.37 4.85
N TRP A 377 28.64 3.36 3.67
CA TRP A 377 29.07 4.17 2.53
C TRP A 377 29.09 5.66 2.83
N ALA A 378 28.03 6.19 3.47
CA ALA A 378 27.96 7.59 3.86
C ALA A 378 29.20 7.99 4.68
N SER A 379 29.51 7.23 5.74
CA SER A 379 30.60 7.53 6.67
C SER A 379 32.00 7.59 6.04
N VAL A 380 32.20 7.04 4.84
CA VAL A 380 33.50 7.04 4.13
C VAL A 380 33.47 7.98 2.91
N ASN A 381 32.47 7.84 2.04
CA ASN A 381 32.47 8.44 0.70
C ASN A 381 31.69 9.76 0.59
N MET A 382 30.91 10.15 1.59
CA MET A 382 30.12 11.40 1.53
C MET A 382 31.01 12.65 1.39
N ASN A 383 32.20 12.66 2.01
CA ASN A 383 33.15 13.77 1.91
C ASN A 383 33.83 13.89 0.53
N THR A 384 33.89 12.80 -0.26
CA THR A 384 34.55 12.75 -1.58
C THR A 384 33.58 12.74 -2.76
N CYS A 385 32.29 12.48 -2.54
CA CYS A 385 31.28 12.38 -3.59
C CYS A 385 30.90 13.75 -4.23
N SER A 386 30.24 13.69 -5.40
CA SER A 386 29.70 14.86 -6.09
C SER A 386 28.41 15.37 -5.43
N GLU A 387 28.08 16.65 -5.60
CA GLU A 387 26.79 17.19 -5.12
C GLU A 387 25.58 16.47 -5.76
N LYS A 388 25.70 16.02 -7.02
CA LYS A 388 24.66 15.27 -7.74
C LYS A 388 24.42 13.90 -7.10
N ASP A 389 25.50 13.16 -6.77
CA ASP A 389 25.41 11.89 -6.06
C ASP A 389 24.81 12.05 -4.66
N LEU A 390 25.17 13.13 -3.96
CA LEU A 390 24.69 13.39 -2.60
C LEU A 390 23.20 13.78 -2.59
N ILE A 391 22.73 14.57 -3.57
CA ILE A 391 21.30 14.86 -3.78
C ILE A 391 20.52 13.56 -3.99
N ASN A 392 21.00 12.68 -4.89
CA ASN A 392 20.32 11.42 -5.20
C ASN A 392 20.28 10.48 -3.97
N PHE A 393 21.41 10.36 -3.27
CA PHE A 393 21.53 9.54 -2.06
C PHE A 393 20.56 9.98 -0.96
N ILE A 394 20.59 11.27 -0.58
CA ILE A 394 19.73 11.80 0.50
C ILE A 394 18.24 11.75 0.11
N HIS A 395 17.92 11.98 -1.18
CA HIS A 395 16.54 11.85 -1.66
C HIS A 395 16.02 10.41 -1.55
N SER A 396 16.84 9.40 -1.87
CA SER A 396 16.46 8.00 -1.67
C SER A 396 16.24 7.68 -0.19
N LEU A 397 17.15 8.10 0.71
CA LEU A 397 16.96 7.91 2.16
C LEU A 397 15.66 8.56 2.69
N HIS A 398 15.32 9.75 2.20
CA HIS A 398 14.05 10.44 2.49
C HIS A 398 12.84 9.64 2.00
N VAL A 399 12.88 9.10 0.78
CA VAL A 399 11.81 8.25 0.21
C VAL A 399 11.68 6.90 0.94
N LYS A 400 12.72 6.43 1.65
CA LYS A 400 12.69 5.21 2.48
C LYS A 400 12.47 5.46 3.98
N ASP A 401 12.08 6.68 4.38
CA ASP A 401 11.81 7.08 5.77
C ASP A 401 12.98 6.81 6.76
N TYR A 402 14.23 6.73 6.26
CA TYR A 402 15.38 6.17 6.98
C TYR A 402 16.26 7.20 7.68
N ILE A 403 16.59 6.93 8.95
CA ILE A 403 17.41 7.75 9.84
C ILE A 403 18.49 6.88 10.47
N ASP A 404 19.72 7.39 10.56
CA ASP A 404 20.86 6.76 11.24
C ASP A 404 21.82 7.85 11.75
N ASP A 405 22.27 7.70 12.99
CA ASP A 405 23.16 8.65 13.68
C ASP A 405 24.47 8.88 12.91
N LYS A 406 24.98 7.88 12.19
CA LYS A 406 26.22 8.02 11.42
C LYS A 406 25.99 8.87 10.16
N ILE A 407 24.83 8.73 9.52
CA ILE A 407 24.44 9.59 8.40
C ILE A 407 24.26 11.04 8.89
N GLU A 408 23.58 11.26 10.01
CA GLU A 408 23.42 12.59 10.62
C GLU A 408 24.78 13.23 10.96
N ASN A 409 25.65 12.51 11.68
CA ASN A 409 26.99 13.00 12.03
C ASN A 409 27.88 13.24 10.79
N THR A 410 27.75 12.45 9.73
CA THR A 410 28.53 12.65 8.50
C THR A 410 28.03 13.85 7.71
N LEU A 411 26.71 14.04 7.58
CA LEU A 411 26.12 15.23 6.97
C LEU A 411 26.53 16.51 7.70
N GLN A 412 26.54 16.47 9.04
CA GLN A 412 27.04 17.56 9.87
C GLN A 412 28.50 17.90 9.56
N ASN A 413 29.37 16.89 9.43
CA ASN A 413 30.80 17.10 9.19
C ASN A 413 31.09 17.53 7.73
N TYR A 414 30.32 17.02 6.77
CA TYR A 414 30.33 17.48 5.37
C TYR A 414 29.98 18.98 5.30
N LEU A 415 28.88 19.40 5.94
CA LEU A 415 28.47 20.81 5.95
C LEU A 415 29.52 21.70 6.64
N LYS A 416 30.02 21.31 7.81
CA LYS A 416 31.08 22.07 8.53
C LYS A 416 32.36 22.26 7.70
N SER A 417 32.69 21.31 6.82
CA SER A 417 33.92 21.37 6.01
C SER A 417 33.72 21.97 4.62
N LYS A 418 32.51 21.94 4.05
CA LYS A 418 32.24 22.35 2.66
C LYS A 418 31.17 23.42 2.44
N ALA A 419 30.39 23.85 3.44
CA ALA A 419 29.29 24.81 3.24
C ALA A 419 29.71 26.17 2.63
N SER A 420 30.98 26.56 2.73
CA SER A 420 31.54 27.73 2.04
C SER A 420 31.62 27.58 0.51
N HIS A 421 31.68 26.34 0.01
CA HIS A 421 31.95 25.92 -1.37
C HIS A 421 30.79 25.14 -2.03
N ILE A 422 29.64 25.00 -1.37
CA ILE A 422 28.44 24.46 -2.01
C ILE A 422 27.91 25.52 -2.97
N ASP A 423 27.74 25.16 -4.24
CA ASP A 423 27.15 26.04 -5.25
C ASP A 423 25.68 25.66 -5.54
N ASN A 424 25.35 24.37 -5.52
CA ASN A 424 24.02 23.91 -5.87
C ASN A 424 23.02 24.00 -4.70
N SER A 425 22.21 25.06 -4.70
CA SER A 425 21.11 25.26 -3.73
C SER A 425 20.11 24.10 -3.63
N LYS A 426 20.02 23.20 -4.63
CA LYS A 426 19.20 21.98 -4.55
C LYS A 426 19.72 21.02 -3.47
N LEU A 427 21.03 20.92 -3.25
CA LEU A 427 21.62 20.06 -2.21
C LEU A 427 21.13 20.48 -0.81
N ILE A 428 21.18 21.78 -0.53
CA ILE A 428 20.69 22.34 0.74
C ILE A 428 19.18 22.11 0.87
N ALA A 429 18.39 22.33 -0.20
CA ALA A 429 16.95 22.03 -0.18
C ALA A 429 16.64 20.54 0.07
N THR A 430 17.44 19.61 -0.47
CA THR A 430 17.28 18.16 -0.24
C THR A 430 17.64 17.77 1.20
N ILE A 431 18.75 18.27 1.76
CA ILE A 431 19.12 18.06 3.17
C ILE A 431 18.03 18.62 4.10
N MET A 432 17.55 19.82 3.80
CA MET A 432 16.56 20.52 4.61
C MET A 432 15.18 19.83 4.56
N ASN A 433 14.77 19.27 3.41
CA ASN A 433 13.58 18.42 3.34
C ASN A 433 13.75 17.08 4.07
N TYR A 434 14.91 16.42 3.95
CA TYR A 434 15.23 15.21 4.72
C TYR A 434 15.06 15.47 6.23
N CYS A 435 15.59 16.58 6.75
CA CYS A 435 15.40 16.95 8.16
C CYS A 435 13.92 17.24 8.49
N LYS A 436 13.22 17.96 7.62
CA LYS A 436 11.82 18.39 7.78
C LYS A 436 10.82 17.24 7.87
N ASP A 437 10.83 16.38 6.85
CA ASP A 437 9.80 15.36 6.65
C ASP A 437 10.04 14.13 7.52
N LEU A 438 11.32 13.77 7.75
CA LEU A 438 11.69 12.71 8.69
C LEU A 438 11.76 13.17 10.16
N GLN A 439 11.48 14.46 10.42
CA GLN A 439 11.49 15.08 11.75
C GLN A 439 12.85 14.95 12.48
N VAL A 440 13.96 14.98 11.74
CA VAL A 440 15.34 14.92 12.25
C VAL A 440 15.79 16.32 12.65
N ARG A 441 15.99 16.55 13.95
CA ARG A 441 16.35 17.85 14.52
C ARG A 441 17.82 17.88 14.93
N ASN A 442 18.70 18.23 13.99
CA ASN A 442 20.11 18.52 14.28
C ASN A 442 20.38 20.04 14.12
N GLU A 443 20.66 20.72 15.23
CA GLU A 443 20.87 22.18 15.22
C GLU A 443 22.12 22.60 14.44
N SER A 444 23.14 21.74 14.34
CA SER A 444 24.36 22.06 13.60
C SER A 444 24.18 21.96 12.09
N ILE A 445 23.42 20.97 11.59
CA ILE A 445 23.04 20.87 10.17
C ILE A 445 22.21 22.09 9.78
N LEU A 446 21.17 22.39 10.58
CA LEU A 446 20.28 23.53 10.36
C LEU A 446 21.04 24.88 10.44
N SER A 447 22.04 24.98 11.32
CA SER A 447 22.94 26.14 11.41
C SER A 447 23.76 26.34 10.13
N GLU A 448 24.44 25.33 9.61
CA GLU A 448 25.24 25.51 8.38
C GLU A 448 24.34 25.79 7.16
N CYS A 449 23.17 25.13 7.04
CA CYS A 449 22.19 25.43 6.00
C CYS A 449 21.61 26.86 6.12
N GLY A 450 21.44 27.39 7.34
CA GLY A 450 21.02 28.77 7.57
C GLY A 450 22.09 29.81 7.22
N LYS A 451 23.37 29.51 7.46
CA LYS A 451 24.49 30.37 7.01
C LYS A 451 24.60 30.39 5.49
N TYR A 452 24.37 29.25 4.83
CA TYR A 452 24.28 29.18 3.37
C TYR A 452 23.16 30.10 2.85
N PHE A 453 21.98 30.08 3.47
CA PHE A 453 20.89 31.00 3.13
C PHE A 453 21.33 32.47 3.26
N ILE A 454 21.90 32.88 4.40
CA ILE A 454 22.41 34.25 4.61
C ILE A 454 23.35 34.70 3.48
N LYS A 455 24.28 33.84 3.07
CA LYS A 455 25.28 34.14 2.03
C LYS A 455 24.71 34.17 0.59
N HIS A 456 23.69 33.36 0.28
CA HIS A 456 23.31 33.05 -1.11
C HIS A 456 21.82 33.27 -1.46
N ALA A 457 20.95 33.69 -0.54
CA ALA A 457 19.49 33.68 -0.75
C ALA A 457 18.96 34.42 -1.99
N MET A 458 19.65 35.47 -2.46
CA MET A 458 19.26 36.18 -3.69
C MET A 458 19.42 35.30 -4.95
N ASN A 459 20.29 34.29 -4.93
CA ASN A 459 20.49 33.36 -6.05
C ASN A 459 19.60 32.10 -5.95
N ILE A 460 18.93 31.85 -4.82
CA ILE A 460 18.09 30.66 -4.62
C ILE A 460 16.77 30.79 -5.40
N SER A 461 16.38 29.73 -6.13
CA SER A 461 15.09 29.64 -6.83
C SER A 461 13.90 29.76 -5.86
N THR A 462 12.84 30.45 -6.27
CA THR A 462 11.61 30.63 -5.47
C THR A 462 11.00 29.28 -5.05
N SER A 463 11.02 28.29 -5.96
CA SER A 463 10.59 26.91 -5.71
C SER A 463 11.36 26.16 -4.63
N LEU A 464 12.56 26.61 -4.25
CA LEU A 464 13.38 25.99 -3.20
C LEU A 464 13.28 26.72 -1.85
N LEU A 465 12.76 27.95 -1.81
CA LEU A 465 12.62 28.73 -0.58
C LEU A 465 11.78 28.02 0.50
N PRO A 466 10.63 27.37 0.22
CA PRO A 466 9.89 26.63 1.23
C PRO A 466 10.69 25.47 1.81
N SER A 467 11.44 24.74 0.98
CA SER A 467 12.27 23.61 1.40
C SER A 467 13.36 24.03 2.39
N ILE A 468 13.87 25.27 2.28
CA ILE A 468 14.95 25.80 3.12
C ILE A 468 14.42 26.57 4.35
N LEU A 469 13.26 27.23 4.26
CA LEU A 469 12.74 28.12 5.31
C LEU A 469 11.70 27.48 6.23
N THR A 470 10.95 26.47 5.76
CA THR A 470 9.97 25.76 6.59
C THR A 470 10.54 24.85 7.70
N PRO A 471 11.74 24.23 7.57
CA PRO A 471 12.20 23.25 8.56
C PRO A 471 12.58 23.89 9.90
N PHE A 472 13.10 25.12 9.90
CA PHE A 472 13.42 25.85 11.12
C PHE A 472 12.20 25.97 12.05
N GLY A 473 11.03 26.36 11.51
CA GLY A 473 9.79 26.41 12.28
C GLY A 473 9.23 25.05 12.62
N LEU A 474 9.17 24.12 11.65
CA LEU A 474 8.59 22.79 11.86
C LEU A 474 9.34 21.98 12.92
N LEU A 475 10.68 22.06 12.94
CA LEU A 475 11.56 21.39 13.91
C LEU A 475 11.84 22.24 15.17
N TYR A 476 11.25 23.45 15.25
CA TYR A 476 11.46 24.44 16.31
C TYR A 476 12.95 24.67 16.64
N VAL A 477 13.69 25.15 15.64
CA VAL A 477 15.10 25.52 15.71
C VAL A 477 15.27 26.97 15.27
N GLN A 478 15.89 27.79 16.12
CA GLN A 478 16.17 29.18 15.77
C GLN A 478 17.30 29.26 14.73
N PRO A 479 17.18 30.12 13.70
CA PRO A 479 18.20 30.22 12.66
C PRO A 479 19.52 30.84 13.18
N PRO A 480 20.66 30.52 12.56
CA PRO A 480 21.97 31.08 12.89
C PRO A 480 21.97 32.60 12.67
N ASN A 481 22.82 33.33 13.41
CA ASN A 481 22.94 34.79 13.34
C ASN A 481 21.58 35.52 13.31
N SER A 482 20.57 35.05 14.06
CA SER A 482 19.14 35.37 13.92
C SER A 482 18.79 36.79 13.41
N LYS A 483 19.41 37.87 13.93
CA LYS A 483 19.24 39.26 13.43
C LYS A 483 19.54 39.43 11.93
N GLU A 484 20.64 38.84 11.46
CA GLU A 484 21.09 38.85 10.07
C GLU A 484 20.21 37.95 9.20
N PHE A 485 19.90 36.74 9.66
CA PHE A 485 18.99 35.82 8.97
C PHE A 485 17.62 36.45 8.70
N TRP A 486 17.00 37.06 9.72
CA TRP A 486 15.68 37.70 9.56
C TRP A 486 15.74 38.97 8.70
N LYS A 487 16.88 39.67 8.65
CA LYS A 487 17.09 40.77 7.70
C LYS A 487 17.12 40.24 6.24
N VAL A 488 17.95 39.24 5.96
CA VAL A 488 18.06 38.64 4.61
C VAL A 488 16.73 38.01 4.19
N PHE A 489 16.00 37.37 5.10
CA PHE A 489 14.66 36.86 4.90
C PHE A 489 13.67 37.96 4.44
N ASP A 490 13.64 39.11 5.14
CA ASP A 490 12.78 40.24 4.79
C ASP A 490 13.14 40.83 3.41
N GLU A 491 14.43 40.96 3.08
CA GLU A 491 14.92 41.45 1.77
C GLU A 491 14.55 40.48 0.63
N VAL A 492 14.75 39.19 0.84
CA VAL A 492 14.48 38.13 -0.14
C VAL A 492 12.98 37.97 -0.39
N LEU A 493 12.15 37.97 0.65
CA LEU A 493 10.69 37.95 0.46
C LEU A 493 10.19 39.26 -0.15
N SER A 494 10.69 40.42 0.27
CA SER A 494 10.28 41.71 -0.34
C SER A 494 10.55 41.74 -1.85
N THR A 495 11.62 41.07 -2.30
CA THR A 495 11.99 40.93 -3.71
C THR A 495 11.18 39.85 -4.43
N LYS A 496 11.04 38.65 -3.85
CA LYS A 496 10.57 37.42 -4.52
C LYS A 496 9.13 36.99 -4.20
N PHE A 497 8.42 37.69 -3.31
CA PHE A 497 7.06 37.30 -2.88
C PHE A 497 6.08 37.12 -4.04
N HIS A 498 6.20 37.92 -5.09
CA HIS A 498 5.31 37.88 -6.26
C HIS A 498 5.47 36.61 -7.13
N ASP A 499 6.56 35.87 -6.95
CA ASP A 499 6.92 34.65 -7.68
C ASP A 499 6.72 33.36 -6.84
N LEU A 500 6.17 33.50 -5.63
CA LEU A 500 5.79 32.37 -4.76
C LEU A 500 4.33 31.96 -4.98
N LYS A 501 4.04 30.66 -4.83
CA LYS A 501 2.66 30.16 -4.76
C LYS A 501 2.05 30.51 -3.39
N LEU A 502 0.72 30.55 -3.31
CA LEU A 502 0.04 30.84 -2.05
C LEU A 502 0.33 29.78 -0.99
N ASP A 503 0.30 28.50 -1.36
CA ASP A 503 0.54 27.38 -0.44
C ASP A 503 1.96 27.38 0.15
N ASP A 504 2.95 27.71 -0.70
CA ASP A 504 4.37 27.86 -0.37
C ASP A 504 4.60 29.03 0.60
N ALA A 505 4.01 30.19 0.32
CA ALA A 505 4.10 31.37 1.18
C ALA A 505 3.45 31.13 2.55
N LEU A 506 2.30 30.44 2.58
CA LEU A 506 1.61 30.10 3.83
C LEU A 506 2.44 29.16 4.72
N ASP A 507 3.15 28.17 4.16
CA ASP A 507 4.03 27.31 4.95
C ASP A 507 5.25 28.05 5.49
N ILE A 508 5.84 28.97 4.70
CA ILE A 508 6.92 29.84 5.17
C ILE A 508 6.43 30.72 6.34
N PHE A 509 5.25 31.34 6.24
CA PHE A 509 4.74 32.20 7.31
C PHE A 509 4.29 31.43 8.55
N LEU A 510 3.69 30.24 8.39
CA LEU A 510 3.40 29.36 9.53
C LEU A 510 4.69 28.94 10.24
N SER A 511 5.75 28.58 9.48
CA SER A 511 7.10 28.33 10.02
C SER A 511 7.62 29.50 10.86
N CYS A 512 7.50 30.75 10.36
CA CYS A 512 7.85 31.94 11.12
C CYS A 512 7.06 32.05 12.43
N THR A 513 5.75 31.82 12.40
CA THR A 513 4.92 31.93 13.62
C THR A 513 5.22 30.84 14.66
N TYR A 514 5.61 29.63 14.23
CA TYR A 514 6.09 28.61 15.17
C TYR A 514 7.30 29.13 15.99
N LEU A 515 8.22 29.87 15.34
CA LEU A 515 9.40 30.53 15.95
C LEU A 515 9.15 31.90 16.58
N GLU A 516 7.88 32.30 16.75
CA GLU A 516 7.49 33.60 17.34
C GLU A 516 7.96 34.81 16.51
N LYS A 517 7.94 34.65 15.18
CA LYS A 517 8.17 35.71 14.19
C LYS A 517 6.89 35.97 13.38
N TYR A 518 6.46 37.22 13.36
CA TYR A 518 5.17 37.64 12.82
C TYR A 518 5.40 38.57 11.61
N PRO A 519 5.29 38.06 10.36
CA PRO A 519 5.68 38.81 9.16
C PRO A 519 4.58 39.78 8.69
N VAL A 520 4.14 40.69 9.58
CA VAL A 520 2.99 41.59 9.42
C VAL A 520 2.96 42.30 8.06
N LYS A 521 4.12 42.79 7.59
CA LYS A 521 4.32 43.52 6.32
C LYS A 521 3.76 42.83 5.06
N PHE A 522 3.52 41.52 5.11
CA PHE A 522 3.06 40.73 3.96
C PHE A 522 1.56 40.38 4.02
N PHE A 523 0.86 40.64 5.13
CA PHE A 523 -0.51 40.15 5.34
C PHE A 523 -1.54 40.75 4.37
N ASP A 524 -1.44 42.04 4.06
CA ASP A 524 -2.31 42.71 3.08
C ASP A 524 -2.23 42.08 1.68
N LYS A 525 -1.09 41.43 1.35
CA LYS A 525 -0.89 40.70 0.09
C LYS A 525 -1.49 39.29 0.10
N ILE A 526 -1.74 38.71 1.27
CA ILE A 526 -2.32 37.36 1.45
C ILE A 526 -3.85 37.46 1.51
N PHE A 527 -4.38 38.34 2.36
CA PHE A 527 -5.81 38.43 2.69
C PHE A 527 -6.62 39.26 1.69
N ILE A 528 -6.27 39.16 0.40
CA ILE A 528 -6.96 39.88 -0.69
C ILE A 528 -8.39 39.34 -0.82
N SER A 529 -9.38 40.24 -0.73
CA SER A 529 -10.82 39.90 -0.72
C SER A 529 -11.26 39.01 -1.90
N GLN A 530 -10.74 39.25 -3.10
CA GLN A 530 -11.03 38.45 -4.29
C GLN A 530 -10.53 37.00 -4.18
N LEU A 531 -9.40 36.78 -3.50
CA LEU A 531 -8.82 35.45 -3.27
C LEU A 531 -9.63 34.70 -2.21
N LEU A 532 -9.95 35.36 -1.09
CA LEU A 532 -10.80 34.81 -0.03
C LEU A 532 -12.18 34.39 -0.59
N HIS A 533 -12.79 35.20 -1.46
CA HIS A 533 -14.05 34.89 -2.13
C HIS A 533 -13.94 33.66 -3.06
N LYS A 534 -12.88 33.55 -3.87
CA LYS A 534 -12.61 32.34 -4.70
C LYS A 534 -12.48 31.08 -3.84
N ILE A 535 -11.81 31.16 -2.69
CA ILE A 535 -11.61 30.04 -1.75
C ILE A 535 -12.92 29.65 -1.04
N HIS A 536 -13.84 30.60 -0.80
CA HIS A 536 -15.16 30.30 -0.24
C HIS A 536 -16.11 29.61 -1.25
N LEU A 537 -16.02 29.94 -2.55
CA LEU A 537 -16.86 29.33 -3.58
C LEU A 537 -16.47 27.86 -3.88
N ARG A 538 -15.19 27.47 -3.72
CA ARG A 538 -14.69 26.12 -4.07
C ARG A 538 -14.60 25.19 -2.85
N ASN A 539 -15.75 24.85 -2.26
CA ASN A 539 -15.83 24.10 -0.99
C ASN A 539 -15.57 22.58 -1.04
N HIS A 540 -15.46 21.96 -2.23
CA HIS A 540 -15.47 20.50 -2.37
C HIS A 540 -14.10 19.84 -2.57
N SER A 541 -13.02 20.60 -2.81
CA SER A 541 -11.67 20.04 -3.02
C SER A 541 -10.83 20.04 -1.74
N VAL A 542 -10.11 18.94 -1.51
CA VAL A 542 -9.16 18.76 -0.40
C VAL A 542 -8.08 19.85 -0.40
N PHE A 543 -7.62 20.28 -1.58
CA PHE A 543 -6.61 21.31 -1.74
C PHE A 543 -7.04 22.67 -1.17
N PHE A 544 -8.25 23.14 -1.53
CA PHE A 544 -8.79 24.40 -1.00
C PHE A 544 -9.13 24.30 0.49
N ASN A 545 -9.54 23.13 1.00
CA ASN A 545 -9.73 22.92 2.43
C ASN A 545 -8.40 23.00 3.21
N ARG A 546 -7.29 22.46 2.67
CA ARG A 546 -5.94 22.59 3.26
C ARG A 546 -5.49 24.06 3.32
N ILE A 547 -5.62 24.81 2.22
CA ILE A 547 -5.28 26.24 2.18
C ILE A 547 -6.17 27.06 3.12
N ARG A 548 -7.49 26.80 3.17
CA ARG A 548 -8.39 27.49 4.10
C ARG A 548 -8.02 27.24 5.56
N ASN A 549 -7.59 26.03 5.91
CA ASN A 549 -7.15 25.69 7.26
C ASN A 549 -5.80 26.36 7.61
N LYS A 550 -4.84 26.43 6.68
CA LYS A 550 -3.60 27.21 6.85
C LYS A 550 -3.90 28.70 7.08
N LEU A 551 -4.78 29.29 6.27
CA LEU A 551 -5.20 30.70 6.39
C LEU A 551 -5.88 30.98 7.74
N LYS A 552 -6.88 30.17 8.15
CA LYS A 552 -7.56 30.27 9.44
C LYS A 552 -6.59 30.16 10.62
N LEU A 553 -5.64 29.22 10.55
CA LEU A 553 -4.62 29.06 11.57
C LEU A 553 -3.77 30.33 11.66
N LEU A 554 -3.23 30.81 10.54
CA LEU A 554 -2.36 31.99 10.47
C LEU A 554 -3.05 33.28 10.94
N ASP A 555 -4.29 33.53 10.50
CA ASP A 555 -5.16 34.65 10.95
C ASP A 555 -5.32 34.63 12.48
N THR A 556 -5.68 33.46 13.02
CA THR A 556 -5.84 33.28 14.48
C THR A 556 -4.51 33.39 15.23
N THR A 557 -3.39 32.89 14.68
CA THR A 557 -2.07 33.04 15.28
C THR A 557 -1.68 34.52 15.39
N MET A 558 -1.90 35.30 14.33
CA MET A 558 -1.57 36.73 14.36
C MET A 558 -2.46 37.49 15.35
N PHE A 559 -3.76 37.21 15.38
CA PHE A 559 -4.69 37.81 16.34
C PHE A 559 -4.37 37.44 17.80
N LEU A 560 -3.95 36.20 18.06
CA LEU A 560 -3.57 35.77 19.41
C LEU A 560 -2.17 36.24 19.81
N GLU A 561 -1.20 36.32 18.89
CA GLU A 561 0.22 36.47 19.23
C GLU A 561 0.83 37.83 18.88
N SER A 562 0.39 38.51 17.81
CA SER A 562 0.91 39.83 17.41
C SER A 562 0.15 40.98 18.08
N LYS A 563 0.88 42.03 18.48
CA LYS A 563 0.28 43.28 19.00
C LYS A 563 -0.18 44.24 17.90
N GLU A 564 0.30 44.02 16.67
CA GLU A 564 0.08 44.91 15.53
C GLU A 564 -1.12 44.50 14.67
N TYR A 565 -1.79 43.39 15.03
CA TYR A 565 -2.85 42.77 14.24
C TYR A 565 -4.17 42.74 15.03
N GLN A 566 -5.14 43.57 14.63
CA GLN A 566 -6.30 43.91 15.47
C GLN A 566 -7.63 43.24 15.05
N SER A 567 -7.70 42.61 13.87
CA SER A 567 -8.95 42.08 13.32
C SER A 567 -8.77 40.73 12.62
N LEU A 568 -9.59 39.75 13.00
CA LEU A 568 -9.70 38.47 12.28
C LEU A 568 -10.38 38.68 10.92
N TYR A 569 -9.88 38.01 9.88
CA TYR A 569 -10.46 38.04 8.54
C TYR A 569 -11.46 36.89 8.30
N PHE A 570 -11.31 35.77 9.00
CA PHE A 570 -12.26 34.66 8.99
C PHE A 570 -13.25 34.77 10.17
N PRO A 571 -14.58 34.81 9.92
CA PRO A 571 -15.57 34.82 10.99
C PRO A 571 -15.62 33.45 11.70
N VAL A 572 -16.09 33.46 12.95
CA VAL A 572 -16.35 32.22 13.72
C VAL A 572 -17.50 31.46 13.06
N GLU A 573 -17.17 30.35 12.41
CA GLU A 573 -18.13 29.47 11.72
C GLU A 573 -19.04 28.73 12.71
N ARG A 574 -20.29 28.48 12.31
CA ARG A 574 -21.19 27.58 13.02
C ARG A 574 -20.81 26.12 12.74
N ILE A 575 -21.12 25.23 13.69
CA ILE A 575 -20.81 23.79 13.57
C ILE A 575 -21.80 23.13 12.60
N GLU A 576 -21.49 23.20 11.31
CA GLU A 576 -22.29 22.60 10.22
C GLU A 576 -21.83 21.18 9.82
N LYS A 577 -20.62 20.76 10.26
CA LYS A 577 -20.01 19.48 9.89
C LYS A 577 -19.27 18.84 11.07
N PRO A 578 -19.25 17.49 11.18
CA PRO A 578 -18.45 16.80 12.19
C PRO A 578 -16.95 16.98 11.91
N LEU A 579 -16.17 17.27 12.95
CA LEU A 579 -14.72 17.35 12.89
C LEU A 579 -14.11 15.93 12.81
N PHE A 580 -13.10 15.76 11.96
CA PHE A 580 -12.37 14.48 11.85
C PHE A 580 -11.29 14.40 12.95
N LEU A 581 -11.53 13.57 13.96
CA LEU A 581 -10.64 13.38 15.11
C LEU A 581 -9.81 12.10 14.94
N ASP A 582 -8.49 12.15 15.22
CA ASP A 582 -7.60 10.98 15.16
C ASP A 582 -8.16 9.84 16.03
N ALA A 583 -8.25 8.64 15.45
CA ALA A 583 -8.83 7.47 16.11
C ALA A 583 -7.98 6.96 17.29
N ARG A 584 -6.66 7.16 17.25
CA ARG A 584 -5.70 6.80 18.31
C ARG A 584 -5.91 7.69 19.52
N VAL A 585 -5.96 9.01 19.32
CA VAL A 585 -6.30 9.99 20.36
C VAL A 585 -7.68 9.67 20.95
N ARG A 586 -8.69 9.41 20.10
CA ARG A 586 -10.05 9.06 20.56
C ARG A 586 -10.09 7.77 21.40
N LYS A 587 -9.32 6.75 21.02
CA LYS A 587 -9.17 5.50 21.79
C LYS A 587 -8.48 5.76 23.14
N ALA A 588 -7.38 6.50 23.14
CA ALA A 588 -6.65 6.86 24.35
C ALA A 588 -7.51 7.73 25.31
N VAL A 589 -8.27 8.70 24.79
CA VAL A 589 -9.28 9.46 25.57
C VAL A 589 -10.28 8.52 26.22
N ASN A 590 -10.87 7.58 25.49
CA ASN A 590 -11.85 6.63 26.06
C ASN A 590 -11.24 5.73 27.15
N ILE A 591 -9.98 5.28 26.97
CA ILE A 591 -9.22 4.50 27.96
C ILE A 591 -9.03 5.30 29.26
N ILE A 592 -8.55 6.54 29.18
CA ILE A 592 -8.22 7.33 30.38
C ILE A 592 -9.42 8.04 31.00
N TYR A 593 -10.58 8.12 30.33
CA TYR A 593 -11.72 8.93 30.76
C TYR A 593 -12.23 8.54 32.15
N GLN A 594 -12.43 7.25 32.41
CA GLN A 594 -12.95 6.77 33.70
C GLN A 594 -11.92 6.90 34.85
N PRO A 595 -10.65 6.47 34.70
CA PRO A 595 -9.61 6.76 35.69
C PRO A 595 -9.48 8.26 36.02
N LEU A 596 -9.53 9.12 34.99
CA LEU A 596 -9.46 10.57 35.17
C LEU A 596 -10.72 11.13 35.84
N ALA A 597 -11.92 10.62 35.51
CA ALA A 597 -13.18 11.02 36.12
C ALA A 597 -13.16 10.74 37.63
N SER A 598 -12.73 9.55 38.04
CA SER A 598 -12.51 9.20 39.45
C SER A 598 -11.53 10.16 40.13
N LEU A 599 -10.38 10.44 39.49
CA LEU A 599 -9.35 11.32 40.05
C LEU A 599 -9.81 12.77 40.22
N VAL A 600 -10.65 13.31 39.33
CA VAL A 600 -11.20 14.67 39.48
C VAL A 600 -12.46 14.73 40.36
N GLY A 601 -13.03 13.58 40.73
CA GLY A 601 -14.26 13.47 41.52
C GLY A 601 -15.55 13.63 40.71
N GLY A 602 -15.68 12.85 39.64
CA GLY A 602 -16.90 12.59 38.88
C GLY A 602 -16.87 13.06 37.42
N GLU A 603 -17.51 12.30 36.52
CA GLU A 603 -17.61 12.55 35.08
C GLU A 603 -18.14 13.95 34.72
N GLN A 604 -19.02 14.51 35.55
CA GLN A 604 -19.63 15.83 35.33
C GLN A 604 -18.59 16.97 35.25
N LYS A 605 -17.36 16.74 35.73
CA LYS A 605 -16.21 17.66 35.65
C LYS A 605 -15.33 17.44 34.42
N LEU A 606 -15.63 16.47 33.56
CA LEU A 606 -14.88 16.20 32.33
C LEU A 606 -15.70 16.48 31.08
N SER A 607 -15.01 16.86 30.02
CA SER A 607 -15.57 17.02 28.67
C SER A 607 -14.55 16.49 27.66
N LYS A 608 -15.00 15.76 26.63
CA LYS A 608 -14.12 15.15 25.61
C LYS A 608 -14.28 15.80 24.24
N ASN A 609 -13.18 15.97 23.51
CA ASN A 609 -13.13 16.55 22.15
C ASN A 609 -13.78 17.95 22.07
N VAL A 610 -13.43 18.84 23.00
CA VAL A 610 -14.12 20.11 23.22
C VAL A 610 -13.74 21.16 22.18
N ILE A 611 -14.76 21.82 21.63
CA ILE A 611 -14.63 22.90 20.65
C ILE A 611 -14.62 24.26 21.37
N LEU A 612 -13.70 25.16 21.00
CA LEU A 612 -13.58 26.51 21.57
C LEU A 612 -14.36 27.54 20.72
N ASN A 613 -15.50 28.00 21.21
CA ASN A 613 -16.53 28.77 20.44
C ASN A 613 -16.17 30.23 20.11
N ARG A 614 -14.88 30.59 20.09
CA ARG A 614 -14.35 31.88 19.58
C ARG A 614 -13.12 31.68 18.66
N LEU A 615 -12.80 30.44 18.28
CA LEU A 615 -11.67 30.06 17.43
C LEU A 615 -12.17 29.33 16.18
N PRO A 616 -11.41 29.26 15.07
CA PRO A 616 -11.82 28.52 13.89
C PRO A 616 -11.96 27.02 14.16
N LEU A 617 -12.92 26.38 13.48
CA LEU A 617 -13.18 24.95 13.53
C LEU A 617 -12.10 24.14 12.80
N ILE A 618 -10.92 24.06 13.40
CA ILE A 618 -9.76 23.27 12.94
C ILE A 618 -9.24 22.41 14.09
N ASN A 619 -8.76 21.19 13.78
CA ASN A 619 -8.28 20.21 14.76
C ASN A 619 -7.24 20.74 15.75
N PHE A 620 -6.46 21.75 15.35
CA PHE A 620 -5.47 22.44 16.16
C PHE A 620 -6.05 22.99 17.48
N TYR A 621 -7.29 23.50 17.45
CA TYR A 621 -7.95 24.14 18.60
C TYR A 621 -8.99 23.26 19.31
N VAL A 622 -9.15 22.00 18.88
CA VAL A 622 -9.93 21.02 19.65
C VAL A 622 -9.11 20.62 20.89
N LEU A 623 -9.77 20.49 22.04
CA LEU A 623 -9.17 19.98 23.27
C LEU A 623 -9.54 18.51 23.46
N ASP A 624 -8.54 17.65 23.63
CA ASP A 624 -8.75 16.19 23.63
C ASP A 624 -9.59 15.77 24.85
N ILE A 625 -9.22 16.28 26.04
CA ILE A 625 -10.09 16.36 27.24
C ILE A 625 -9.99 17.77 27.86
N LEU A 626 -11.08 18.27 28.44
CA LEU A 626 -11.11 19.48 29.26
C LEU A 626 -11.60 19.12 30.68
N ILE A 627 -10.84 19.54 31.70
CA ILE A 627 -11.16 19.36 33.12
C ILE A 627 -11.77 20.65 33.67
N HIS A 628 -12.96 20.54 34.25
CA HIS A 628 -13.79 21.62 34.78
C HIS A 628 -13.86 21.59 36.32
N PRO A 629 -13.22 22.52 37.04
CA PRO A 629 -13.29 22.55 38.50
C PRO A 629 -14.65 22.97 39.08
N ARG A 630 -15.51 23.61 38.26
CA ARG A 630 -16.76 24.29 38.70
C ARG A 630 -17.93 24.21 37.73
N MET A 631 -17.78 23.55 36.57
CA MET A 631 -18.80 23.51 35.51
C MET A 631 -19.21 22.08 35.20
N VAL A 632 -20.42 21.92 34.67
CA VAL A 632 -20.95 20.68 34.10
C VAL A 632 -20.33 20.45 32.71
N SER A 633 -20.23 19.20 32.29
CA SER A 633 -19.71 18.77 30.98
C SER A 633 -20.32 19.53 29.79
N THR A 634 -19.47 19.92 28.83
CA THR A 634 -19.84 20.66 27.60
C THR A 634 -19.01 20.22 26.41
N SER A 635 -19.64 19.87 25.28
CA SER A 635 -18.95 19.61 24.00
C SER A 635 -18.42 20.89 23.32
N VAL A 636 -19.02 22.04 23.62
CA VAL A 636 -18.64 23.36 23.11
C VAL A 636 -18.40 24.28 24.30
N PHE A 637 -17.15 24.74 24.48
CA PHE A 637 -16.79 25.64 25.55
C PHE A 637 -16.86 27.09 25.07
N HIS A 638 -17.63 27.91 25.79
CA HIS A 638 -17.77 29.34 25.55
C HIS A 638 -16.56 30.10 26.10
N LEU A 639 -15.48 30.09 25.31
CA LEU A 639 -14.25 30.81 25.59
C LEU A 639 -14.50 32.31 25.77
N ASN A 640 -14.12 32.85 26.92
CA ASN A 640 -13.96 34.28 27.11
C ASN A 640 -12.51 34.66 26.78
N LEU A 641 -12.30 35.57 25.83
CA LEU A 641 -10.95 36.06 25.47
C LEU A 641 -10.46 37.14 26.44
N ASP A 642 -11.39 37.74 27.17
CA ASP A 642 -11.19 38.94 27.99
C ASP A 642 -10.75 38.58 29.44
N GLN A 643 -10.36 37.32 29.68
CA GLN A 643 -9.97 36.78 30.99
C GLN A 643 -8.52 36.23 30.96
N GLU A 644 -7.62 36.86 31.72
CA GLU A 644 -6.20 36.49 31.77
C GLU A 644 -5.91 35.08 32.33
N ARG A 645 -6.83 34.50 33.10
CA ARG A 645 -6.66 33.19 33.74
C ARG A 645 -7.94 32.38 33.69
N ASN A 646 -7.86 31.22 33.07
CA ASN A 646 -8.93 30.23 33.00
C ASN A 646 -8.70 29.17 34.08
N VAL A 647 -9.74 28.80 34.83
CA VAL A 647 -9.63 27.77 35.89
C VAL A 647 -9.54 26.34 35.35
N ASN A 648 -9.99 26.13 34.10
CA ASN A 648 -10.07 24.81 33.48
C ASN A 648 -8.69 24.33 32.99
N THR A 649 -8.46 23.01 33.02
CA THR A 649 -7.22 22.38 32.52
C THR A 649 -7.50 21.67 31.20
N ALA A 650 -6.86 22.09 30.12
CA ALA A 650 -6.81 21.35 28.87
C ALA A 650 -5.84 20.17 28.99
N VAL A 651 -6.26 18.98 28.59
CA VAL A 651 -5.41 17.79 28.47
C VAL A 651 -5.17 17.51 26.99
N PHE A 652 -3.90 17.34 26.61
CA PHE A 652 -3.52 16.90 25.28
C PHE A 652 -2.89 15.50 25.32
N ILE A 653 -3.26 14.67 24.35
CA ILE A 653 -2.61 13.39 24.11
C ILE A 653 -1.64 13.58 22.94
N TYR A 654 -0.35 13.40 23.21
CA TYR A 654 0.70 13.56 22.22
C TYR A 654 1.04 12.22 21.56
N LEU A 655 1.05 12.23 20.23
CA LEU A 655 1.32 11.08 19.38
C LEU A 655 2.82 11.05 19.02
N PRO A 656 3.39 9.89 18.62
CA PRO A 656 4.81 9.81 18.25
C PRO A 656 5.22 10.83 17.18
N GLU A 657 4.37 11.08 16.19
CA GLU A 657 4.63 12.03 15.09
C GLU A 657 4.57 13.51 15.53
N TYR A 658 4.33 13.80 16.81
CA TYR A 658 4.39 15.15 17.38
C TYR A 658 5.78 15.48 17.94
N TYR A 659 6.71 14.53 17.91
CA TYR A 659 8.08 14.66 18.40
C TYR A 659 9.10 14.46 17.27
N CYS A 660 10.22 15.19 17.33
CA CYS A 660 11.37 14.99 16.47
C CYS A 660 12.03 13.63 16.78
N ARG A 661 12.05 12.73 15.80
CA ARG A 661 12.38 11.30 15.99
C ARG A 661 13.76 11.07 16.65
N ASN A 662 14.75 11.89 16.33
CA ASN A 662 16.12 11.76 16.85
C ASN A 662 16.35 12.37 18.26
N SER A 663 15.40 13.14 18.79
CA SER A 663 15.64 14.04 19.94
C SER A 663 14.47 14.23 20.90
N HIS A 664 13.30 13.63 20.62
CA HIS A 664 12.08 13.71 21.42
C HIS A 664 11.59 15.14 21.75
N HIS A 665 12.00 16.14 20.96
CA HIS A 665 11.52 17.52 21.08
C HIS A 665 10.19 17.70 20.35
N LEU A 666 9.22 18.43 20.92
CA LEU A 666 7.95 18.69 20.24
C LEU A 666 8.16 19.50 18.95
N ILE A 667 7.43 19.15 17.89
CA ILE A 667 7.42 19.91 16.64
C ILE A 667 6.78 21.29 16.82
N GLY A 668 7.21 22.27 16.04
CA GLY A 668 6.76 23.67 16.09
C GLY A 668 5.23 23.88 16.13
N PRO A 669 4.43 23.17 15.32
CA PRO A 669 2.97 23.23 15.40
C PRO A 669 2.42 22.90 16.80
N GLN A 670 2.97 21.90 17.50
CA GLN A 670 2.48 21.47 18.82
C GLN A 670 2.99 22.38 19.94
N ILE A 671 4.20 22.95 19.79
CA ILE A 671 4.69 24.02 20.66
C ILE A 671 3.79 25.26 20.54
N MET A 672 3.43 25.67 19.32
CA MET A 672 2.47 26.76 19.08
C MET A 672 1.08 26.42 19.66
N ARG A 673 0.56 25.19 19.50
CA ARG A 673 -0.70 24.74 20.12
C ARG A 673 -0.66 24.92 21.63
N LYS A 674 0.43 24.47 22.27
CA LYS A 674 0.68 24.62 23.72
C LYS A 674 0.78 26.09 24.14
N ARG A 675 1.43 26.94 23.34
CA ARG A 675 1.60 28.38 23.59
C ARG A 675 0.27 29.14 23.50
N HIS A 676 -0.51 28.91 22.44
CA HIS A 676 -1.82 29.53 22.23
C HIS A 676 -2.80 29.18 23.36
N ILE A 677 -2.93 27.90 23.69
CA ILE A 677 -3.90 27.44 24.70
C ILE A 677 -3.53 27.95 26.10
N LYS A 678 -2.23 28.10 26.39
CA LYS A 678 -1.74 28.76 27.62
C LYS A 678 -2.02 30.27 27.61
N LYS A 679 -1.91 30.93 26.44
CA LYS A 679 -2.23 32.37 26.28
C LYS A 679 -3.73 32.65 26.41
N LEU A 680 -4.58 31.68 26.07
CA LEU A 680 -6.02 31.65 26.37
C LEU A 680 -6.34 31.27 27.84
N GLY A 681 -5.36 31.43 28.73
CA GLY A 681 -5.50 31.30 30.18
C GLY A 681 -5.60 29.87 30.72
N PHE A 682 -5.68 28.83 29.88
CA PHE A 682 -5.84 27.44 30.35
C PHE A 682 -4.58 26.91 31.03
N LYS A 683 -4.76 26.08 32.06
CA LYS A 683 -3.72 25.13 32.49
C LYS A 683 -3.60 24.03 31.43
N ILE A 684 -2.40 23.49 31.24
CA ILE A 684 -2.15 22.42 30.26
C ILE A 684 -1.55 21.20 30.97
N MET A 685 -2.18 20.06 30.77
CA MET A 685 -1.67 18.72 31.06
C MET A 685 -1.36 18.01 29.75
N THR A 686 -0.30 17.23 29.70
CA THR A 686 0.13 16.49 28.50
C THR A 686 0.36 15.03 28.87
N LEU A 687 -0.10 14.11 28.03
CA LEU A 687 0.04 12.68 28.21
C LEU A 687 0.54 12.04 26.91
N ASP A 688 1.53 11.17 27.02
CA ASP A 688 2.12 10.52 25.84
C ASP A 688 1.35 9.25 25.47
N TYR A 689 0.95 9.16 24.20
CA TYR A 689 0.14 8.07 23.67
C TYR A 689 0.83 6.71 23.85
N VAL A 690 2.16 6.66 23.70
CA VAL A 690 2.97 5.44 23.89
C VAL A 690 2.82 4.93 25.32
N THR A 691 3.03 5.79 26.32
CA THR A 691 2.91 5.43 27.74
C THR A 691 1.48 5.05 28.14
N ILE A 692 0.46 5.71 27.58
CA ILE A 692 -0.94 5.27 27.76
C ILE A 692 -1.13 3.84 27.20
N GLN A 693 -0.60 3.55 26.02
CA GLN A 693 -0.72 2.23 25.40
C GLN A 693 0.09 1.15 26.15
N GLU A 694 1.27 1.47 26.67
CA GLU A 694 2.09 0.57 27.50
C GLU A 694 1.36 0.20 28.81
N LEU A 695 0.87 1.20 29.56
CA LEU A 695 0.11 0.99 30.80
C LEU A 695 -1.20 0.22 30.55
N TRP A 696 -1.89 0.51 29.44
CA TRP A 696 -3.07 -0.26 29.04
C TRP A 696 -2.73 -1.72 28.73
N ASN A 697 -1.63 -1.97 28.02
CA ASN A 697 -1.19 -3.33 27.71
C ASN A 697 -0.82 -4.11 28.99
N GLN A 698 -0.10 -3.48 29.93
CA GLN A 698 0.21 -4.07 31.25
C GLN A 698 -1.07 -4.38 32.05
N SER A 699 -2.05 -3.48 32.06
CA SER A 699 -3.35 -3.70 32.71
C SER A 699 -4.12 -4.89 32.14
N ASN A 700 -4.05 -5.10 30.81
CA ASN A 700 -4.64 -6.28 30.17
C ASN A 700 -3.85 -7.55 30.46
N GLU A 701 -2.52 -7.48 30.60
CA GLU A 701 -1.68 -8.65 30.94
C GLU A 701 -2.04 -9.21 32.32
N PHE A 702 -2.27 -8.35 33.31
CA PHE A 702 -2.73 -8.77 34.65
C PHE A 702 -4.09 -9.48 34.65
N ARG A 703 -4.95 -9.25 33.65
CA ARG A 703 -6.23 -9.95 33.49
C ARG A 703 -6.11 -11.34 32.85
N VAL A 704 -4.98 -11.67 32.20
CA VAL A 704 -4.81 -12.96 31.51
C VAL A 704 -4.66 -14.11 32.51
N ILE A 705 -3.91 -13.88 33.59
CA ILE A 705 -3.63 -14.86 34.64
C ILE A 705 -4.54 -14.56 35.83
N LYS A 706 -5.52 -15.43 36.09
CA LYS A 706 -6.53 -15.24 37.14
C LYS A 706 -5.91 -15.51 38.52
N SER A 707 -6.18 -14.62 39.47
CA SER A 707 -5.91 -14.87 40.88
C SER A 707 -6.84 -15.96 41.45
N PRO A 708 -6.49 -16.61 42.58
CA PRO A 708 -7.34 -17.66 43.18
C PRO A 708 -8.78 -17.20 43.45
N GLN A 709 -8.96 -15.95 43.88
CA GLN A 709 -10.27 -15.36 44.16
C GLN A 709 -11.11 -15.15 42.89
N GLU A 710 -10.49 -14.88 41.75
CA GLU A 710 -11.19 -14.82 40.46
C GLU A 710 -11.60 -16.22 39.99
N ILE A 711 -10.74 -17.22 40.21
CA ILE A 711 -11.04 -18.63 39.91
C ILE A 711 -12.24 -19.12 40.74
N GLU A 712 -12.33 -18.77 42.03
CA GLU A 712 -13.50 -19.10 42.87
C GLU A 712 -14.82 -18.53 42.30
N VAL A 713 -14.81 -17.28 41.81
CA VAL A 713 -16.00 -16.65 41.23
C VAL A 713 -16.35 -17.24 39.86
N LEU A 714 -15.34 -17.55 39.04
CA LEU A 714 -15.51 -18.23 37.76
C LEU A 714 -16.10 -19.64 37.97
N GLU A 715 -15.55 -20.44 38.88
CA GLU A 715 -16.09 -21.78 39.21
C GLU A 715 -17.55 -21.72 39.67
N TYR A 716 -17.95 -20.68 40.41
CA TYR A 716 -19.35 -20.47 40.77
C TYR A 716 -20.25 -20.21 39.56
N VAL A 717 -19.93 -19.21 38.71
CA VAL A 717 -20.80 -18.82 37.59
C VAL A 717 -20.85 -19.88 36.49
N ILE A 718 -19.74 -20.59 36.26
CA ILE A 718 -19.65 -21.72 35.32
C ILE A 718 -20.50 -22.90 35.83
N LYS A 719 -20.45 -23.21 37.13
CA LYS A 719 -21.32 -24.23 37.74
C LYS A 719 -22.80 -23.87 37.59
N ILE A 720 -23.19 -22.63 37.93
CA ILE A 720 -24.59 -22.16 37.81
C ILE A 720 -25.07 -22.26 36.35
N SER A 721 -24.22 -21.88 35.39
CA SER A 721 -24.54 -21.96 33.96
C SER A 721 -24.63 -23.42 33.47
N SER A 722 -23.77 -24.30 33.99
CA SER A 722 -23.83 -25.75 33.74
C SER A 722 -25.12 -26.37 34.29
N ASP A 723 -25.54 -25.97 35.50
CA ASP A 723 -26.79 -26.41 36.13
C ASP A 723 -28.02 -25.91 35.36
N ALA A 724 -27.98 -24.68 34.81
CA ALA A 724 -29.00 -24.16 33.90
C ALA A 724 -29.06 -24.95 32.58
N HIS A 725 -27.92 -25.29 31.96
CA HIS A 725 -27.86 -26.16 30.78
C HIS A 725 -28.46 -27.54 31.03
N LYS A 726 -28.14 -28.15 32.18
CA LYS A 726 -28.77 -29.43 32.62
C LYS A 726 -30.28 -29.28 32.83
N SER A 727 -30.76 -28.13 33.31
CA SER A 727 -32.19 -27.85 33.48
C SER A 727 -32.93 -27.71 32.15
N ILE A 728 -32.38 -27.00 31.16
CA ILE A 728 -33.04 -26.83 29.86
C ILE A 728 -33.08 -28.13 29.04
N MET A 729 -32.08 -29.01 29.17
CA MET A 729 -32.11 -30.35 28.54
C MET A 729 -33.33 -31.18 28.95
N HIS A 730 -33.87 -31.00 30.17
CA HIS A 730 -35.13 -31.65 30.59
C HIS A 730 -36.40 -30.96 30.06
N MET A 731 -36.32 -29.68 29.69
CA MET A 731 -37.45 -28.89 29.21
C MET A 731 -37.67 -29.02 27.70
N VAL A 732 -36.60 -29.15 26.93
CA VAL A 732 -36.63 -29.16 25.46
C VAL A 732 -37.39 -30.37 24.93
N LYS A 733 -38.28 -30.10 23.98
CA LYS A 733 -39.10 -31.06 23.22
C LYS A 733 -39.61 -30.40 21.93
N PRO A 734 -40.03 -31.17 20.92
CA PRO A 734 -40.65 -30.62 19.72
C PRO A 734 -41.86 -29.72 20.04
N GLY A 735 -42.00 -28.63 19.28
CA GLY A 735 -43.10 -27.65 19.41
C GLY A 735 -42.84 -26.48 20.36
N LEU A 736 -41.73 -26.46 21.11
CA LEU A 736 -41.28 -25.27 21.84
C LEU A 736 -40.52 -24.31 20.91
N ALA A 737 -40.61 -23.01 21.19
CA ALA A 737 -39.80 -21.98 20.53
C ALA A 737 -38.45 -21.78 21.23
N GLU A 738 -37.42 -21.42 20.46
CA GLU A 738 -36.05 -21.20 20.97
C GLU A 738 -36.00 -20.16 22.12
N PHE A 739 -36.73 -19.03 22.00
CA PHE A 739 -36.80 -17.99 23.04
C PHE A 739 -37.40 -18.47 24.37
N GLN A 740 -38.19 -19.56 24.37
CA GLN A 740 -38.71 -20.14 25.61
C GLN A 740 -37.61 -20.82 26.41
N VAL A 741 -36.56 -21.30 25.72
CA VAL A 741 -35.38 -21.89 26.36
C VAL A 741 -34.43 -20.82 26.85
N GLU A 742 -34.20 -19.76 26.07
CA GLU A 742 -33.51 -18.54 26.53
C GLU A 742 -34.14 -18.00 27.82
N ALA A 743 -35.46 -17.82 27.84
CA ALA A 743 -36.18 -17.35 29.02
C ALA A 743 -36.03 -18.30 30.24
N ALA A 744 -36.00 -19.62 30.01
CA ALA A 744 -35.81 -20.62 31.06
C ALA A 744 -34.37 -20.63 31.62
N PHE A 745 -33.37 -20.50 30.75
CA PHE A 745 -31.96 -20.37 31.16
C PHE A 745 -31.74 -19.08 31.95
N MET A 746 -32.19 -17.93 31.42
CA MET A 746 -32.12 -16.63 32.10
C MET A 746 -32.85 -16.65 33.45
N HIS A 747 -34.00 -17.33 33.53
CA HIS A 747 -34.69 -17.53 34.81
C HIS A 747 -33.81 -18.32 35.78
N TYR A 748 -33.27 -19.47 35.38
CA TYR A 748 -32.47 -20.34 36.26
C TYR A 748 -31.23 -19.64 36.80
N VAL A 749 -30.39 -19.05 35.94
CA VAL A 749 -29.13 -18.42 36.38
C VAL A 749 -29.38 -17.24 37.32
N TYR A 750 -30.49 -16.52 37.15
CA TYR A 750 -30.87 -15.43 38.05
C TYR A 750 -31.51 -15.94 39.35
N SER A 751 -32.49 -16.84 39.29
CA SER A 751 -33.25 -17.28 40.47
C SER A 751 -32.46 -18.20 41.40
N MET A 752 -31.59 -19.06 40.84
CA MET A 752 -30.76 -20.00 41.59
C MET A 752 -29.34 -19.48 41.88
N GLY A 753 -28.79 -18.67 40.96
CA GLY A 753 -27.39 -18.22 41.02
C GLY A 753 -27.18 -16.72 41.17
N GLY A 754 -28.24 -15.92 41.32
CA GLY A 754 -28.14 -14.46 41.45
C GLY A 754 -27.60 -13.72 40.23
N CYS A 755 -27.38 -14.40 39.10
CA CYS A 755 -26.86 -13.83 37.86
C CYS A 755 -27.92 -12.93 37.21
N ARG A 756 -27.94 -11.64 37.59
CA ARG A 756 -28.86 -10.62 37.04
C ARG A 756 -28.70 -10.40 35.53
N HIS A 757 -27.57 -10.85 34.98
CA HIS A 757 -27.21 -10.71 33.58
C HIS A 757 -26.64 -12.04 33.06
N VAL A 758 -26.70 -12.21 31.74
CA VAL A 758 -25.96 -13.22 30.99
C VAL A 758 -24.70 -12.58 30.40
N SER A 759 -23.67 -13.38 30.15
CA SER A 759 -22.37 -12.94 29.61
C SER A 759 -22.49 -12.28 28.23
N TYR A 760 -23.47 -12.73 27.44
CA TYR A 760 -23.77 -12.32 26.07
C TYR A 760 -25.25 -12.67 25.77
N THR A 761 -25.80 -12.20 24.64
CA THR A 761 -27.15 -12.61 24.19
C THR A 761 -27.19 -14.12 23.99
N CYS A 762 -28.14 -14.82 24.61
CA CYS A 762 -28.28 -16.26 24.50
C CYS A 762 -28.46 -16.72 23.04
N ILE A 763 -27.67 -17.70 22.61
CA ILE A 763 -27.65 -18.24 21.25
C ILE A 763 -28.41 -19.57 21.27
N CYS A 764 -29.72 -19.54 20.98
CA CYS A 764 -30.58 -20.73 21.03
C CYS A 764 -30.88 -21.27 19.62
N GLY A 765 -29.88 -21.79 18.91
CA GLY A 765 -30.08 -22.26 17.53
C GLY A 765 -30.62 -23.69 17.44
N SER A 766 -31.68 -23.93 16.65
CA SER A 766 -32.19 -25.26 16.30
C SER A 766 -32.18 -25.55 14.79
N GLY A 767 -31.85 -26.78 14.39
CA GLY A 767 -31.71 -27.19 12.99
C GLY A 767 -30.73 -26.29 12.26
N HIS A 768 -31.08 -25.79 11.08
CA HIS A 768 -30.25 -24.86 10.30
C HIS A 768 -29.73 -23.64 11.09
N ASN A 769 -30.48 -23.13 12.09
CA ASN A 769 -30.03 -22.02 12.95
C ASN A 769 -28.74 -22.37 13.72
N ALA A 770 -28.49 -23.64 14.02
CA ALA A 770 -27.25 -24.11 14.64
C ALA A 770 -26.00 -23.93 13.75
N SER A 771 -26.14 -23.59 12.46
CA SER A 771 -25.00 -23.17 11.62
C SER A 771 -24.65 -21.67 11.74
N ILE A 772 -25.49 -20.88 12.42
CA ILE A 772 -25.32 -19.43 12.58
C ILE A 772 -24.60 -19.17 13.91
N LEU A 773 -23.27 -19.01 13.86
CA LEU A 773 -22.39 -19.00 15.03
C LEU A 773 -22.86 -18.12 16.20
N HIS A 774 -23.32 -16.90 15.91
CA HIS A 774 -23.91 -15.95 16.86
C HIS A 774 -25.39 -15.69 16.52
N TYR A 775 -26.22 -16.72 16.57
CA TYR A 775 -27.68 -16.61 16.47
C TYR A 775 -28.27 -15.83 17.67
N GLY A 776 -29.59 -15.64 17.76
CA GLY A 776 -30.24 -14.97 18.89
C GLY A 776 -30.14 -13.44 18.92
N HIS A 777 -29.22 -12.83 18.17
CA HIS A 777 -29.16 -11.37 18.01
C HIS A 777 -30.46 -10.80 17.42
N ALA A 778 -30.71 -9.49 17.59
CA ALA A 778 -31.98 -8.84 17.24
C ALA A 778 -32.44 -8.93 15.76
N GLY A 779 -31.60 -9.43 14.84
CA GLY A 779 -31.97 -9.73 13.45
C GLY A 779 -32.37 -11.19 13.19
N ALA A 780 -32.10 -12.09 14.14
CA ALA A 780 -32.39 -13.51 14.12
C ALA A 780 -32.73 -14.00 15.56
N PRO A 781 -33.82 -13.50 16.17
CA PRO A 781 -33.94 -13.39 17.63
C PRO A 781 -34.62 -14.61 18.27
N ASN A 782 -33.97 -15.77 18.25
CA ASN A 782 -34.41 -17.01 18.91
C ASN A 782 -35.90 -17.36 18.64
N ASN A 783 -36.36 -17.20 17.40
CA ASN A 783 -37.79 -17.17 17.08
C ASN A 783 -38.31 -18.35 16.25
N LYS A 784 -37.49 -19.39 16.00
CA LYS A 784 -37.95 -20.61 15.33
C LYS A 784 -38.67 -21.53 16.32
N ILE A 785 -39.64 -22.29 15.83
CA ILE A 785 -40.18 -23.47 16.53
C ILE A 785 -39.24 -24.65 16.31
N MET A 786 -38.83 -25.31 17.38
CA MET A 786 -37.99 -26.51 17.35
C MET A 786 -38.84 -27.72 16.95
N ASN A 787 -38.39 -28.50 15.98
CA ASN A 787 -39.14 -29.60 15.39
C ASN A 787 -38.57 -30.96 15.82
N ASP A 788 -39.32 -32.03 15.58
CA ASP A 788 -38.76 -33.38 15.71
C ASP A 788 -37.62 -33.57 14.69
N GLY A 789 -36.55 -34.25 15.11
CA GLY A 789 -35.33 -34.41 14.32
C GLY A 789 -34.40 -33.20 14.20
N ASP A 790 -34.79 -31.99 14.66
CA ASP A 790 -33.84 -30.86 14.76
C ASP A 790 -32.73 -31.16 15.79
N ILE A 791 -31.51 -30.69 15.52
CA ILE A 791 -30.43 -30.58 16.51
C ILE A 791 -30.48 -29.20 17.18
N CYS A 792 -30.32 -29.11 18.49
CA CYS A 792 -30.02 -27.87 19.20
C CYS A 792 -28.50 -27.61 19.20
N LEU A 793 -28.13 -26.34 19.13
CA LEU A 793 -26.85 -25.80 19.54
C LEU A 793 -27.17 -24.58 20.40
N PHE A 794 -27.10 -24.79 21.71
CA PHE A 794 -27.48 -23.81 22.72
C PHE A 794 -26.23 -23.34 23.44
N ASP A 795 -25.89 -22.09 23.18
CA ASP A 795 -24.69 -21.41 23.65
C ASP A 795 -25.15 -20.25 24.55
N MET A 796 -24.91 -20.42 25.86
CA MET A 796 -25.39 -19.53 26.91
C MET A 796 -24.54 -19.60 28.18
N GLY A 797 -24.21 -18.45 28.75
CA GLY A 797 -23.51 -18.32 30.03
C GLY A 797 -24.08 -17.19 30.90
N GLY A 798 -24.16 -17.43 32.20
CA GLY A 798 -24.51 -16.42 33.20
C GLY A 798 -23.35 -15.46 33.48
N ASN A 799 -23.65 -14.25 33.98
CA ASN A 799 -22.64 -13.32 34.50
C ASN A 799 -22.89 -13.01 35.98
N TYR A 800 -21.85 -13.17 36.80
CA TYR A 800 -21.91 -12.95 38.25
C TYR A 800 -20.76 -12.06 38.71
N CYS A 801 -21.08 -10.97 39.41
CA CYS A 801 -20.11 -9.96 39.85
C CYS A 801 -19.19 -9.41 38.74
N GLY A 802 -19.62 -9.48 37.47
CA GLY A 802 -18.84 -9.11 36.28
C GLY A 802 -18.16 -10.29 35.59
N TYR A 803 -17.94 -11.43 36.26
CA TYR A 803 -17.29 -12.60 35.67
C TYR A 803 -18.27 -13.42 34.83
N ALA A 804 -17.79 -13.87 33.68
CA ALA A 804 -18.54 -14.65 32.70
C ALA A 804 -18.40 -16.16 32.91
N ALA A 805 -19.42 -16.90 32.50
CA ALA A 805 -19.29 -18.25 31.94
C ALA A 805 -19.55 -18.23 30.43
N ASP A 806 -19.11 -19.26 29.71
CA ASP A 806 -19.34 -19.47 28.27
C ASP A 806 -19.48 -20.97 27.97
N ILE A 807 -20.69 -21.43 27.64
CA ILE A 807 -21.00 -22.85 27.55
C ILE A 807 -21.94 -23.12 26.38
N THR A 808 -21.46 -23.91 25.42
CA THR A 808 -22.29 -24.52 24.37
C THR A 808 -22.61 -25.99 24.66
N CYS A 809 -23.91 -26.30 24.59
CA CYS A 809 -24.45 -27.65 24.58
C CYS A 809 -25.20 -27.93 23.26
N SER A 810 -24.78 -28.97 22.53
CA SER A 810 -25.53 -29.51 21.39
C SER A 810 -26.19 -30.85 21.73
N PHE A 811 -27.46 -31.00 21.37
CA PHE A 811 -28.28 -32.19 21.66
C PHE A 811 -29.55 -32.23 20.78
N PRO A 812 -30.15 -33.40 20.51
CA PRO A 812 -31.35 -33.52 19.67
C PRO A 812 -32.61 -33.02 20.38
N VAL A 813 -33.49 -32.30 19.67
CA VAL A 813 -34.73 -31.70 20.24
C VAL A 813 -35.68 -32.73 20.85
N ASN A 814 -35.64 -33.98 20.39
CA ASN A 814 -36.46 -35.09 20.89
C ASN A 814 -35.76 -35.98 21.92
N GLY A 815 -34.52 -35.66 22.32
CA GLY A 815 -33.73 -36.45 23.27
C GLY A 815 -33.12 -37.75 22.73
N LYS A 816 -33.14 -37.98 21.41
CA LYS A 816 -32.55 -39.18 20.77
C LYS A 816 -31.75 -38.81 19.52
N PHE A 817 -30.46 -39.17 19.48
CA PHE A 817 -29.62 -38.86 18.32
C PHE A 817 -29.95 -39.78 17.14
N THR A 818 -29.99 -39.23 15.93
CA THR A 818 -29.87 -40.03 14.70
C THR A 818 -28.42 -40.45 14.47
N GLU A 819 -28.16 -41.46 13.64
CA GLU A 819 -26.78 -41.87 13.34
C GLU A 819 -25.94 -40.73 12.73
N ASP A 820 -26.53 -39.89 11.87
CA ASP A 820 -25.85 -38.73 11.27
C ASP A 820 -25.54 -37.63 12.30
N GLN A 821 -26.46 -37.38 13.24
CA GLN A 821 -26.18 -36.48 14.37
C GLN A 821 -25.10 -37.07 15.28
N LYS A 822 -25.15 -38.38 15.58
CA LYS A 822 -24.18 -39.10 16.41
C LYS A 822 -22.79 -39.12 15.78
N MET A 823 -22.70 -39.25 14.46
CA MET A 823 -21.46 -39.21 13.69
C MET A 823 -20.76 -37.86 13.84
N ILE A 824 -21.46 -36.76 13.57
CA ILE A 824 -20.89 -35.40 13.67
C ILE A 824 -20.63 -35.03 15.14
N TYR A 825 -21.53 -35.39 16.06
CA TYR A 825 -21.35 -35.13 17.49
C TYR A 825 -20.08 -35.78 18.02
N ASN A 826 -19.84 -37.06 17.71
CA ASN A 826 -18.62 -37.75 18.14
C ASN A 826 -17.36 -37.24 17.45
N ALA A 827 -17.43 -36.69 16.23
CA ALA A 827 -16.30 -36.01 15.60
C ALA A 827 -15.90 -34.73 16.35
N VAL A 828 -16.87 -33.92 16.78
CA VAL A 828 -16.63 -32.71 17.60
C VAL A 828 -16.17 -33.09 19.01
N LEU A 829 -16.78 -34.10 19.65
CA LEU A 829 -16.39 -34.59 20.97
C LEU A 829 -14.96 -35.14 20.99
N ALA A 830 -14.55 -35.84 19.92
CA ALA A 830 -13.18 -36.30 19.77
C ALA A 830 -12.18 -35.13 19.67
N ALA A 831 -12.52 -34.08 18.90
CA ALA A 831 -11.70 -32.87 18.77
C ALA A 831 -11.59 -32.08 20.09
N ARG A 832 -12.69 -31.99 20.85
CA ARG A 832 -12.72 -31.42 22.22
C ARG A 832 -11.80 -32.21 23.15
N ASN A 833 -11.92 -33.54 23.14
CA ASN A 833 -11.14 -34.40 24.03
C ASN A 833 -9.65 -34.46 23.67
N SER A 834 -9.27 -34.37 22.39
CA SER A 834 -7.86 -34.33 22.01
C SER A 834 -7.17 -33.03 22.47
N VAL A 835 -7.87 -31.89 22.41
CA VAL A 835 -7.38 -30.63 23.00
C VAL A 835 -7.32 -30.72 24.53
N MET A 836 -8.39 -31.16 25.20
CA MET A 836 -8.46 -31.26 26.66
C MET A 836 -7.32 -32.12 27.25
N ASN A 837 -6.90 -33.16 26.53
CA ASN A 837 -5.80 -34.05 26.92
C ASN A 837 -4.39 -33.51 26.56
N ALA A 838 -4.29 -32.56 25.63
CA ALA A 838 -3.01 -32.04 25.12
C ALA A 838 -2.63 -30.65 25.67
N ALA A 839 -3.63 -29.83 26.00
CA ALA A 839 -3.44 -28.49 26.54
C ALA A 839 -2.82 -28.53 27.94
N LYS A 840 -1.75 -27.75 28.13
CA LYS A 840 -0.97 -27.61 29.37
C LYS A 840 -0.01 -26.43 29.22
N PRO A 841 0.69 -25.98 30.28
CA PRO A 841 1.70 -24.94 30.16
C PRO A 841 2.75 -25.23 29.08
N ASN A 842 3.20 -24.17 28.41
CA ASN A 842 4.18 -24.17 27.31
C ASN A 842 3.68 -24.71 25.96
N VAL A 843 2.40 -25.06 25.81
CA VAL A 843 1.78 -25.39 24.50
C VAL A 843 1.24 -24.13 23.83
N VAL A 844 1.31 -24.00 22.50
CA VAL A 844 0.78 -22.84 21.75
C VAL A 844 -0.69 -23.07 21.37
N TRP A 845 -1.55 -22.06 21.54
CA TRP A 845 -2.99 -22.19 21.25
C TRP A 845 -3.31 -22.45 19.76
N THR A 846 -2.44 -22.00 18.85
CA THR A 846 -2.52 -22.33 17.42
C THR A 846 -2.48 -23.83 17.17
N ASP A 847 -1.66 -24.55 17.93
CA ASP A 847 -1.37 -25.95 17.72
C ASP A 847 -2.52 -26.80 18.26
N MET A 848 -3.19 -26.33 19.32
CA MET A 848 -4.45 -26.88 19.80
C MET A 848 -5.56 -26.73 18.76
N HIS A 849 -5.70 -25.56 18.11
CA HIS A 849 -6.68 -25.38 17.03
C HIS A 849 -6.41 -26.28 15.83
N LEU A 850 -5.13 -26.48 15.47
CA LEU A 850 -4.77 -27.45 14.43
C LEU A 850 -5.02 -28.90 14.88
N LEU A 851 -4.78 -29.26 16.15
CA LEU A 851 -5.08 -30.58 16.70
C LEU A 851 -6.58 -30.89 16.66
N ALA A 852 -7.44 -29.96 17.09
CA ALA A 852 -8.90 -30.09 17.00
C ALA A 852 -9.33 -30.32 15.54
N ASN A 853 -8.89 -29.45 14.62
CA ASN A 853 -9.20 -29.54 13.20
C ASN A 853 -8.75 -30.87 12.59
N LYS A 854 -7.50 -31.31 12.84
CA LYS A 854 -6.99 -32.61 12.34
C LYS A 854 -7.79 -33.78 12.91
N THR A 855 -8.13 -33.76 14.20
CA THR A 855 -8.95 -34.81 14.84
C THR A 855 -10.34 -34.89 14.20
N MET A 856 -10.98 -33.73 13.98
CA MET A 856 -12.30 -33.65 13.36
C MET A 856 -12.28 -34.09 11.88
N LEU A 857 -11.37 -33.56 11.06
CA LEU A 857 -11.23 -33.95 9.65
C LEU A 857 -10.89 -35.44 9.49
N ALA A 858 -10.06 -36.01 10.38
CA ALA A 858 -9.79 -37.44 10.40
C ALA A 858 -11.06 -38.25 10.71
N SER A 859 -11.90 -37.82 11.65
CA SER A 859 -13.19 -38.47 11.95
C SER A 859 -14.16 -38.36 10.77
N LEU A 860 -14.32 -37.18 10.16
CA LEU A 860 -15.16 -36.98 8.98
C LEU A 860 -14.69 -37.82 7.78
N LYS A 861 -13.37 -38.03 7.63
CA LYS A 861 -12.77 -38.97 6.67
C LYS A 861 -13.07 -40.44 7.00
N SER A 862 -12.90 -40.85 8.26
CA SER A 862 -13.19 -42.22 8.71
C SER A 862 -14.66 -42.63 8.53
N ASN A 863 -15.58 -41.65 8.54
CA ASN A 863 -17.00 -41.86 8.27
C ASN A 863 -17.42 -41.58 6.81
N GLY A 864 -16.47 -41.42 5.89
CA GLY A 864 -16.72 -41.34 4.45
C GLY A 864 -17.24 -40.00 3.90
N LEU A 865 -17.40 -38.96 4.73
CA LEU A 865 -17.74 -37.61 4.28
C LEU A 865 -16.59 -36.95 3.50
N LEU A 866 -15.34 -37.29 3.89
CA LEU A 866 -14.11 -36.78 3.30
C LEU A 866 -13.19 -37.92 2.81
N VAL A 867 -12.35 -37.62 1.83
CA VAL A 867 -11.36 -38.54 1.23
C VAL A 867 -10.02 -37.83 1.02
N GLY A 868 -8.91 -38.57 0.85
CA GLY A 868 -7.57 -38.01 0.68
C GLY A 868 -6.80 -37.88 1.99
N ASP A 869 -5.74 -37.06 2.03
CA ASP A 869 -4.90 -36.85 3.21
C ASP A 869 -5.36 -35.67 4.08
N VAL A 870 -5.19 -35.78 5.41
CA VAL A 870 -5.68 -34.78 6.39
C VAL A 870 -4.75 -33.58 6.50
N ASP A 871 -3.44 -33.73 6.26
CA ASP A 871 -2.52 -32.60 6.31
C ASP A 871 -2.62 -31.76 5.03
N GLU A 872 -2.81 -32.40 3.86
CA GLU A 872 -3.18 -31.64 2.65
C GLU A 872 -4.52 -30.88 2.81
N MET A 873 -5.51 -31.45 3.53
CA MET A 873 -6.78 -30.74 3.82
C MET A 873 -6.55 -29.47 4.64
N ILE A 874 -5.62 -29.50 5.60
CA ILE A 874 -5.22 -28.31 6.39
C ILE A 874 -4.50 -27.29 5.50
N GLU A 875 -3.57 -27.73 4.64
CA GLU A 875 -2.83 -26.83 3.73
C GLU A 875 -3.75 -26.06 2.77
N VAL A 876 -4.82 -26.68 2.26
CA VAL A 876 -5.82 -25.99 1.43
C VAL A 876 -6.88 -25.23 2.23
N GLY A 877 -6.79 -25.22 3.58
CA GLY A 877 -7.72 -24.54 4.47
C GLY A 877 -9.13 -25.15 4.51
N LEU A 878 -9.28 -26.45 4.26
CA LEU A 878 -10.59 -27.13 4.30
C LEU A 878 -11.20 -27.11 5.71
N ASN A 879 -10.38 -27.03 6.76
CA ASN A 879 -10.84 -26.87 8.13
C ASN A 879 -11.69 -25.61 8.34
N GLU A 880 -11.36 -24.46 7.74
CA GLU A 880 -12.17 -23.23 7.90
C GLU A 880 -13.54 -23.32 7.21
N ILE A 881 -13.79 -24.36 6.40
CA ILE A 881 -15.11 -24.63 5.80
C ILE A 881 -16.04 -25.28 6.83
N PHE A 882 -15.51 -26.19 7.66
CA PHE A 882 -16.28 -26.93 8.68
C PHE A 882 -16.23 -26.27 10.07
N GLN A 883 -15.14 -25.55 10.41
CA GLN A 883 -15.00 -24.71 11.62
C GLN A 883 -14.52 -23.29 11.23
N PRO A 884 -15.43 -22.37 10.86
CA PRO A 884 -15.09 -21.01 10.43
C PRO A 884 -14.75 -20.01 11.56
N HIS A 885 -14.49 -20.50 12.77
CA HIS A 885 -14.18 -19.72 13.97
C HIS A 885 -12.91 -20.23 14.68
N GLY A 886 -12.57 -19.65 15.83
CA GLY A 886 -11.44 -20.13 16.63
C GLY A 886 -11.71 -21.50 17.28
N LEU A 887 -10.73 -22.02 18.01
CA LEU A 887 -10.93 -23.10 18.99
C LEU A 887 -11.36 -22.57 20.37
N GLY A 888 -11.30 -21.26 20.58
CA GLY A 888 -11.58 -20.65 21.87
C GLY A 888 -10.70 -19.45 22.15
N HIS A 889 -10.94 -18.90 23.33
CA HIS A 889 -10.49 -17.59 23.75
C HIS A 889 -10.32 -17.52 25.26
N PHE A 890 -9.58 -16.51 25.75
CA PHE A 890 -9.61 -16.20 27.17
C PHE A 890 -11.02 -15.81 27.60
N MET A 891 -11.38 -16.15 28.84
CA MET A 891 -12.59 -15.70 29.52
C MET A 891 -12.24 -15.13 30.90
N GLY A 892 -12.98 -14.13 31.38
CA GLY A 892 -12.81 -13.51 32.69
C GLY A 892 -13.93 -12.51 32.99
N LEU A 893 -13.56 -11.24 33.19
CA LEU A 893 -14.51 -10.12 33.33
C LEU A 893 -15.22 -9.73 32.03
N ASP A 894 -14.64 -10.10 30.89
CA ASP A 894 -15.30 -10.10 29.59
C ASP A 894 -15.36 -11.56 29.11
N VAL A 895 -16.42 -11.94 28.40
CA VAL A 895 -16.53 -13.31 27.83
C VAL A 895 -15.42 -13.57 26.81
N HIS A 896 -15.21 -12.61 25.90
CA HIS A 896 -14.07 -12.55 25.02
C HIS A 896 -12.96 -11.71 25.67
N ASP A 897 -12.26 -12.30 26.64
CA ASP A 897 -11.36 -11.59 27.54
C ASP A 897 -10.11 -11.01 26.83
N VAL A 898 -9.51 -10.04 27.49
CA VAL A 898 -8.39 -9.23 26.98
C VAL A 898 -7.08 -10.02 26.91
N GLY A 899 -6.03 -9.39 26.39
CA GLY A 899 -4.66 -9.91 26.48
C GLY A 899 -4.26 -10.95 25.42
N GLY A 900 -5.21 -11.42 24.60
CA GLY A 900 -5.00 -12.47 23.60
C GLY A 900 -3.91 -12.21 22.55
N TYR A 901 -3.64 -10.94 22.21
CA TYR A 901 -2.62 -10.51 21.24
C TYR A 901 -1.93 -9.20 21.72
N LEU A 902 -1.29 -9.23 22.88
CA LEU A 902 -0.48 -8.11 23.38
C LEU A 902 0.93 -8.11 22.76
N PRO A 903 1.62 -6.95 22.67
CA PRO A 903 3.00 -6.89 22.22
C PRO A 903 3.92 -7.79 23.06
N GLY A 904 4.87 -8.46 22.41
CA GLY A 904 5.74 -9.46 23.04
C GLY A 904 5.22 -10.89 22.98
N HIS A 905 3.97 -11.11 22.54
CA HIS A 905 3.38 -12.42 22.29
C HIS A 905 3.22 -12.70 20.79
N PRO A 906 2.96 -13.97 20.38
CA PRO A 906 2.76 -14.30 18.98
C PRO A 906 1.62 -13.49 18.34
N GLU A 907 1.89 -12.94 17.16
CA GLU A 907 0.92 -12.12 16.42
C GLU A 907 -0.27 -12.96 15.90
N ARG A 908 -1.36 -12.28 15.52
CA ARG A 908 -2.50 -12.92 14.86
C ARG A 908 -2.08 -13.39 13.47
N SER A 909 -1.90 -14.70 13.31
CA SER A 909 -1.69 -15.35 12.01
C SER A 909 -2.74 -14.89 10.99
N SER A 910 -2.29 -14.58 9.77
CA SER A 910 -3.17 -14.24 8.64
C SER A 910 -3.65 -15.48 7.86
N ALA A 911 -3.16 -16.67 8.20
CA ALA A 911 -3.46 -17.91 7.50
C ALA A 911 -4.95 -18.31 7.61
N PRO A 912 -5.50 -19.02 6.61
CA PRO A 912 -6.79 -19.70 6.72
C PRO A 912 -6.88 -20.59 7.98
N GLY A 913 -8.09 -20.72 8.52
CA GLY A 913 -8.37 -21.28 9.85
C GLY A 913 -7.88 -20.37 10.98
N LEU A 914 -6.56 -20.25 11.14
CA LEU A 914 -5.90 -19.62 12.29
C LEU A 914 -6.29 -18.14 12.51
N ARG A 915 -6.57 -17.39 11.44
CA ARG A 915 -6.94 -15.95 11.49
C ARG A 915 -8.12 -15.59 12.38
N LYS A 916 -8.98 -16.57 12.69
CA LYS A 916 -10.20 -16.40 13.50
C LYS A 916 -9.98 -16.55 15.01
N LEU A 917 -8.86 -17.13 15.45
CA LEU A 917 -8.52 -17.30 16.86
C LEU A 917 -8.52 -15.96 17.63
N ARG A 918 -8.79 -15.98 18.93
CA ARG A 918 -8.77 -14.78 19.77
C ARG A 918 -7.49 -14.63 20.58
N THR A 919 -6.68 -15.68 20.66
CA THR A 919 -5.28 -15.61 21.07
C THR A 919 -4.39 -16.52 20.22
N GLY A 920 -3.11 -16.17 20.09
CA GLY A 920 -2.05 -17.05 19.58
C GLY A 920 -1.01 -17.42 20.66
N ARG A 921 -1.32 -17.18 21.94
CA ARG A 921 -0.35 -17.27 23.03
C ARG A 921 0.06 -18.71 23.35
N VAL A 922 1.21 -18.79 24.01
CA VAL A 922 1.64 -19.94 24.78
C VAL A 922 0.81 -20.02 26.07
N LEU A 923 0.27 -21.19 26.38
CA LEU A 923 -0.52 -21.46 27.58
C LEU A 923 0.34 -21.40 28.84
N GLN A 924 -0.24 -20.88 29.92
CA GLN A 924 0.41 -20.69 31.23
C GLN A 924 -0.60 -21.00 32.36
N PRO A 925 -0.14 -21.44 33.55
CA PRO A 925 -1.03 -21.66 34.69
C PRO A 925 -1.83 -20.41 35.06
N GLY A 926 -3.10 -20.56 35.44
CA GLY A 926 -3.99 -19.45 35.77
C GLY A 926 -4.67 -18.79 34.56
N MET A 927 -4.33 -19.18 33.32
CA MET A 927 -5.15 -18.83 32.16
C MET A 927 -6.49 -19.58 32.21
N VAL A 928 -7.59 -18.85 32.04
CA VAL A 928 -8.94 -19.41 31.84
C VAL A 928 -9.35 -19.22 30.39
N LEU A 929 -9.79 -20.28 29.72
CA LEU A 929 -10.10 -20.35 28.30
C LEU A 929 -11.39 -21.13 28.01
N THR A 930 -12.03 -20.88 26.87
CA THR A 930 -12.97 -21.81 26.24
C THR A 930 -12.23 -22.87 25.39
N ILE A 931 -12.76 -24.09 25.33
CA ILE A 931 -12.45 -25.08 24.27
C ILE A 931 -13.76 -25.33 23.49
N GLU A 932 -13.91 -24.70 22.33
CA GLU A 932 -15.14 -24.58 21.54
C GLU A 932 -15.09 -25.22 20.12
N PRO A 933 -14.55 -26.44 19.90
CA PRO A 933 -14.58 -27.04 18.56
C PRO A 933 -16.02 -27.24 18.06
N GLY A 934 -16.21 -27.15 16.74
CA GLY A 934 -17.52 -27.30 16.14
C GLY A 934 -17.49 -27.58 14.64
N CYS A 935 -18.50 -28.32 14.16
CA CYS A 935 -18.67 -28.72 12.77
C CYS A 935 -20.01 -28.20 12.25
N TYR A 936 -19.99 -27.40 11.18
CA TYR A 936 -21.19 -26.76 10.62
C TYR A 936 -21.31 -26.99 9.12
N PHE A 937 -22.55 -27.11 8.64
CA PHE A 937 -22.89 -27.33 7.23
C PHE A 937 -23.42 -26.03 6.60
N ILE A 938 -22.56 -25.02 6.57
CA ILE A 938 -22.90 -23.67 6.09
C ILE A 938 -22.84 -23.64 4.55
N ASP A 939 -24.01 -23.59 3.90
CA ASP A 939 -24.15 -23.71 2.45
C ASP A 939 -23.22 -22.79 1.65
N CYS A 940 -23.02 -21.54 2.06
CA CYS A 940 -22.18 -20.59 1.31
C CYS A 940 -20.67 -20.90 1.40
N LEU A 941 -20.20 -21.56 2.46
CA LEU A 941 -18.82 -22.04 2.59
C LEU A 941 -18.63 -23.35 1.83
N LEU A 942 -19.58 -24.28 1.95
CA LEU A 942 -19.61 -25.54 1.20
C LEU A 942 -19.63 -25.27 -0.32
N ASP A 943 -20.45 -24.32 -0.76
CA ASP A 943 -20.51 -23.87 -2.15
C ASP A 943 -19.18 -23.29 -2.66
N ALA A 944 -18.45 -22.56 -1.81
CA ALA A 944 -17.14 -22.02 -2.17
C ALA A 944 -16.09 -23.13 -2.27
N ALA A 945 -16.09 -24.07 -1.33
CA ALA A 945 -15.19 -25.23 -1.32
C ALA A 945 -15.42 -26.15 -2.53
N LEU A 946 -16.68 -26.44 -2.88
CA LEU A 946 -17.05 -27.24 -4.05
C LEU A 946 -16.65 -26.56 -5.38
N LYS A 947 -16.62 -25.23 -5.44
CA LYS A 947 -16.15 -24.45 -6.60
C LYS A 947 -14.61 -24.34 -6.68
N ASN A 948 -13.88 -24.74 -5.64
CA ASN A 948 -12.42 -24.68 -5.56
C ASN A 948 -11.80 -26.07 -5.80
N PRO A 949 -11.15 -26.35 -6.94
CA PRO A 949 -10.60 -27.67 -7.27
C PRO A 949 -9.60 -28.22 -6.23
N ASN A 950 -8.93 -27.35 -5.48
CA ASN A 950 -7.96 -27.76 -4.45
C ASN A 950 -8.66 -28.30 -3.18
N GLN A 951 -9.91 -27.89 -2.93
CA GLN A 951 -10.71 -28.31 -1.77
C GLN A 951 -11.75 -29.38 -2.15
N SER A 952 -12.44 -29.22 -3.29
CA SER A 952 -13.51 -30.13 -3.71
C SER A 952 -13.03 -31.56 -3.95
N LYS A 953 -11.76 -31.77 -4.30
CA LYS A 953 -11.14 -33.11 -4.43
C LYS A 953 -11.17 -33.96 -3.15
N PHE A 954 -11.38 -33.34 -1.99
CA PHE A 954 -11.43 -34.01 -0.69
C PHE A 954 -12.86 -34.30 -0.20
N ILE A 955 -13.90 -33.77 -0.87
CA ILE A 955 -15.28 -33.77 -0.37
C ILE A 955 -16.10 -34.84 -1.12
N VAL A 956 -16.71 -35.77 -0.38
CA VAL A 956 -17.64 -36.74 -0.97
C VAL A 956 -19.01 -36.07 -1.15
N ILE A 957 -19.25 -35.56 -2.36
CA ILE A 957 -20.39 -34.69 -2.68
C ILE A 957 -21.74 -35.35 -2.38
N GLU A 958 -21.89 -36.66 -2.62
CA GLU A 958 -23.14 -37.38 -2.38
C GLU A 958 -23.45 -37.52 -0.89
N GLU A 959 -22.45 -37.82 -0.04
CA GLU A 959 -22.63 -37.84 1.41
C GLU A 959 -22.89 -36.43 1.96
N LEU A 960 -22.19 -35.40 1.46
CA LEU A 960 -22.37 -34.02 1.90
C LEU A 960 -23.82 -33.51 1.70
N LYS A 961 -24.55 -34.00 0.69
CA LYS A 961 -25.96 -33.63 0.47
C LYS A 961 -26.85 -33.97 1.67
N ARG A 962 -26.55 -35.06 2.39
CA ARG A 962 -27.31 -35.52 3.56
C ARG A 962 -27.27 -34.53 4.72
N PHE A 963 -26.19 -33.75 4.82
CA PHE A 963 -25.93 -32.84 5.93
C PHE A 963 -26.27 -31.37 5.61
N ARG A 964 -26.57 -30.99 4.36
CA ARG A 964 -27.00 -29.62 4.05
C ARG A 964 -28.34 -29.30 4.75
N GLY A 965 -28.44 -28.09 5.30
CA GLY A 965 -29.59 -27.68 6.12
C GLY A 965 -29.64 -28.26 7.54
N SER A 966 -28.83 -29.28 7.88
CA SER A 966 -28.84 -29.90 9.23
C SER A 966 -28.41 -28.95 10.36
N GLY A 967 -27.67 -27.89 10.03
CA GLY A 967 -27.15 -26.92 11.00
C GLY A 967 -25.68 -27.16 11.32
N GLY A 968 -25.40 -27.43 12.59
CA GLY A 968 -24.06 -27.72 13.08
C GLY A 968 -24.07 -28.12 14.55
N ILE A 969 -22.90 -28.50 15.05
CA ILE A 969 -22.68 -28.96 16.42
C ILE A 969 -21.44 -28.23 16.95
N ARG A 970 -21.55 -27.66 18.16
CA ARG A 970 -20.43 -27.12 18.95
C ARG A 970 -20.48 -27.75 20.34
N ILE A 971 -19.32 -28.06 20.89
CA ILE A 971 -19.19 -28.54 22.27
C ILE A 971 -18.16 -27.63 22.92
N GLU A 972 -18.59 -26.88 23.93
CA GLU A 972 -17.79 -25.81 24.51
C GLU A 972 -17.75 -25.90 26.02
N ASP A 973 -16.55 -26.03 26.55
CA ASP A 973 -16.25 -26.10 27.98
C ASP A 973 -15.32 -24.95 28.40
N ASP A 974 -15.62 -24.35 29.54
CA ASP A 974 -14.77 -23.42 30.26
C ASP A 974 -13.69 -24.20 31.03
N ILE A 975 -12.44 -23.79 30.85
CA ILE A 975 -11.27 -24.48 31.41
C ILE A 975 -10.28 -23.57 32.12
N LEU A 976 -9.62 -24.11 33.14
CA LEU A 976 -8.46 -23.51 33.80
C LEU A 976 -7.20 -24.30 33.41
N ILE A 977 -6.18 -23.60 32.90
CA ILE A 977 -4.84 -24.17 32.75
C ILE A 977 -4.18 -24.25 34.14
N THR A 978 -3.77 -25.44 34.55
CA THR A 978 -3.07 -25.70 35.80
C THR A 978 -1.55 -25.79 35.57
N GLU A 979 -0.76 -26.08 36.60
CA GLU A 979 0.68 -26.32 36.47
C GLU A 979 1.03 -27.53 35.60
N THR A 980 0.12 -28.49 35.44
CA THR A 980 0.38 -29.79 34.81
C THR A 980 -0.51 -30.12 33.61
N GLY A 981 -1.63 -29.43 33.42
CA GLY A 981 -2.64 -29.75 32.40
C GLY A 981 -3.84 -28.81 32.44
N VAL A 982 -5.04 -29.39 32.30
CA VAL A 982 -6.32 -28.68 32.35
C VAL A 982 -7.16 -29.14 33.53
N LYS A 983 -7.83 -28.21 34.21
CA LYS A 983 -9.02 -28.46 35.02
C LYS A 983 -10.24 -27.99 34.22
N ASN A 984 -11.13 -28.92 33.85
CA ASN A 984 -12.43 -28.57 33.29
C ASN A 984 -13.31 -27.96 34.40
N LEU A 985 -13.97 -26.83 34.12
CA LEU A 985 -14.85 -26.14 35.06
C LEU A 985 -16.34 -26.38 34.74
N THR A 986 -16.66 -26.72 33.48
CA THR A 986 -18.02 -27.03 33.02
C THR A 986 -18.48 -28.44 33.43
N ASP A 987 -19.68 -28.55 33.99
CA ASP A 987 -20.29 -29.81 34.47
C ASP A 987 -21.64 -30.08 33.77
N VAL A 988 -21.60 -30.57 32.54
CA VAL A 988 -22.78 -30.94 31.74
C VAL A 988 -22.58 -32.32 31.07
N PRO A 989 -23.66 -33.02 30.68
CA PRO A 989 -23.57 -34.22 29.85
C PRO A 989 -22.76 -33.99 28.56
N ARG A 990 -21.79 -34.86 28.26
CA ARG A 990 -20.89 -34.73 27.09
C ARG A 990 -20.79 -35.98 26.22
N THR A 991 -21.10 -37.18 26.69
CA THR A 991 -21.29 -38.34 25.77
C THR A 991 -22.72 -38.38 25.25
N VAL A 992 -22.92 -39.01 24.09
CA VAL A 992 -24.26 -39.24 23.52
C VAL A 992 -25.13 -40.01 24.52
N GLU A 993 -24.54 -41.04 25.13
CA GLU A 993 -25.16 -41.90 26.12
C GLU A 993 -25.49 -41.15 27.42
N GLU A 994 -24.70 -40.16 27.84
CA GLU A 994 -25.04 -39.25 28.94
C GLU A 994 -26.20 -38.31 28.59
N ILE A 995 -26.17 -37.68 27.41
CA ILE A 995 -27.19 -36.71 26.98
C ILE A 995 -28.56 -37.39 26.85
N GLU A 996 -28.64 -38.50 26.12
CA GLU A 996 -29.89 -39.25 25.97
C GLU A 996 -30.41 -39.75 27.33
N LYS A 997 -29.52 -40.27 28.18
CA LYS A 997 -29.88 -40.70 29.55
C LYS A 997 -30.29 -39.54 30.45
N TRP A 998 -29.76 -38.34 30.23
CA TRP A 998 -30.16 -37.15 30.97
C TRP A 998 -31.54 -36.68 30.54
N MET A 999 -31.73 -36.44 29.24
CA MET A 999 -33.01 -36.00 28.66
C MET A 999 -34.15 -37.00 28.90
N ALA A 1000 -33.87 -38.32 28.91
CA ALA A 1000 -34.85 -39.36 29.17
C ALA A 1000 -35.28 -39.49 30.65
N LYS A 1001 -34.62 -38.82 31.61
CA LYS A 1001 -35.12 -38.76 33.00
C LYS A 1001 -36.41 -37.96 33.02
N LYS A 1002 -37.48 -38.56 33.51
CA LYS A 1002 -38.63 -37.81 34.00
C LYS A 1002 -38.22 -37.05 35.26
N ASN A 1003 -38.58 -35.77 35.35
CA ASN A 1003 -38.65 -35.10 36.64
C ASN A 1003 -39.69 -35.83 37.50
N TYR A 1004 -39.30 -36.19 38.71
CA TYR A 1004 -40.25 -36.23 39.82
C TYR A 1004 -40.45 -34.78 40.25
N GLU A 1005 -41.70 -34.36 40.42
CA GLU A 1005 -42.09 -32.98 40.74
C GLU A 1005 -41.66 -32.55 42.15
#